data_AF-A0A6F9WSF7-F1
#
_entry.id   AF-A0A6F9WSF7-F1
#
_cell.length_a   1.000
_cell.length_b   1.000
_cell.length_c   1.000
_cell.angle_alpha   90.00
_cell.angle_beta   90.00
_cell.angle_gamma   90.00
#
_symmetry.space_group_name_H-M   'P 1'
#
loop_
_entity.id
_entity.type
_entity.pdbx_description
1 polymer ?
#
loop_
_entity_poly.entity_id
_entity_poly.type
_entity_poly.pdbx_seq_one_letter_code
_entity_poly.pdbx_strand_id
1 'polypeptide(L)'
;MIPPRLLMVLLACISALLAIPLEASAHNRLYRVEIRPRKDFTRIAINLESPPKYTLATLAGNRVRLVLTDTGGPLFKKFRRYSDARIGGLDFRRRGQDLLITFQVAPGSGWRDISLDGVNALNLDVGKAFALPPLHPVTAGREKIWSGSEKLVRDFDPPLKPEIPFLPTDQQVLKSLLTESDMQAFMDAEGSLYKGRLSEAEEIFVHFAAQQAPIKSLALYRLGETYYKLQKYPQALEAFREAERWWPAFLNHNPGVTFYYGDSIARGGDLTAARSLLSGLISRLADKKFAPVLLVRLADILVRQGHEQEALGIYRTVADSFAGNKAHLMALLRLRDRDFFRMTSWSYHLLGDAYLDISRQSGDVDLREEAFFKYVLLESLHGESAEALRQVMEFQKRFPRGIYATVCRTMREVLVAQVYREMWGALPAASVESGTSQANLIRFVEEHNDYLAGCIEQPGFMANVVQAYEGAGRPIELIKLFDSLLQRQWAAAEAPFMHEVIADNAELLGDSVMAEKMRRAFLRKFPTHAHARMVMEQLGGLYFGQSKYQAVSDTLLWLLNKGERASLPESYYYLGRSLWTLRQPAQSIRAMDLYLAAETRQEGARSSQLLPDAYLVAASAREATGDRKGALRLLETGLKLPSNERRDELLYKAGELNLGGGKRQVARGYFEQVAQKGSDPDWKRLAQQAVQSLDTNTGASAPR
;
A
#
# COMPACT_ATOMS: atom_id res chain seq x y z
N MET A 1 -60.04 59.08 32.72
CA MET A 1 -60.38 58.50 31.39
C MET A 1 -59.64 59.31 30.33
N ILE A 2 -58.60 58.72 29.74
CA ILE A 2 -57.77 59.33 28.69
C ILE A 2 -58.20 58.70 27.36
N PRO A 3 -58.41 59.46 26.27
CA PRO A 3 -58.98 58.93 25.04
C PRO A 3 -58.03 57.92 24.35
N PRO A 4 -58.56 56.87 23.70
CA PRO A 4 -57.77 55.74 23.17
C PRO A 4 -56.82 56.11 22.03
N ARG A 5 -56.87 57.34 21.51
CA ARG A 5 -55.91 57.86 20.53
C ARG A 5 -54.64 58.46 21.14
N LEU A 6 -54.65 58.84 22.42
CA LEU A 6 -53.45 59.39 23.08
C LEU A 6 -52.51 58.27 23.57
N LEU A 7 -53.04 57.07 23.86
CA LEU A 7 -52.26 55.92 24.32
C LEU A 7 -51.44 55.28 23.17
N MET A 8 -51.93 55.32 21.93
CA MET A 8 -51.19 54.83 20.76
C MET A 8 -50.06 55.78 20.32
N VAL A 9 -50.20 57.08 20.53
CA VAL A 9 -49.14 58.06 20.21
C VAL A 9 -48.03 58.02 21.27
N LEU A 10 -48.37 57.81 22.55
CA LEU A 10 -47.36 57.67 23.60
C LEU A 10 -46.57 56.35 23.51
N LEU A 11 -47.17 55.24 23.06
CA LEU A 11 -46.41 53.99 22.84
C LEU A 11 -45.48 54.06 21.60
N ALA A 12 -45.86 54.80 20.56
CA ALA A 12 -45.03 54.98 19.37
C ALA A 12 -43.85 55.95 19.59
N CYS A 13 -44.01 56.95 20.46
CA CYS A 13 -42.95 57.90 20.80
C CYS A 13 -41.93 57.36 21.82
N ILE A 14 -42.27 56.36 22.64
CA ILE A 14 -41.33 55.73 23.57
C ILE A 14 -40.49 54.63 22.88
N SER A 15 -40.98 54.02 21.79
CA SER A 15 -40.17 53.14 20.93
C SER A 15 -39.21 53.87 19.97
N ALA A 16 -39.29 55.20 19.88
CA ALA A 16 -38.47 56.01 18.97
C ALA A 16 -37.33 56.79 19.66
N LEU A 17 -37.18 56.68 20.99
CA LEU A 17 -36.18 57.43 21.78
C LEU A 17 -35.20 56.56 22.59
N LEU A 18 -35.22 55.24 22.39
CA LEU A 18 -34.18 54.32 22.88
C LEU A 18 -33.76 53.34 21.76
N ALA A 19 -33.32 53.90 20.64
CA ALA A 19 -32.38 53.23 19.76
C ALA A 19 -31.05 53.95 19.90
N ILE A 20 -30.39 53.76 21.05
CA ILE A 20 -28.94 53.84 21.06
C ILE A 20 -28.53 52.60 20.26
N PRO A 21 -27.91 52.72 19.08
CA PRO A 21 -27.19 51.57 18.57
C PRO A 21 -26.15 51.27 19.64
N LEU A 22 -26.31 50.15 20.35
CA LEU A 22 -25.19 49.52 21.00
C LEU A 22 -24.16 49.33 19.89
N GLU A 23 -23.17 50.22 19.87
CA GLU A 23 -21.98 50.08 19.06
C GLU A 23 -21.41 48.70 19.39
N ALA A 24 -21.64 47.78 18.46
CA ALA A 24 -20.93 46.52 18.43
C ALA A 24 -19.44 46.87 18.45
N SER A 25 -18.76 46.31 19.45
CA SER A 25 -17.31 46.31 19.64
C SER A 25 -16.56 46.31 18.28
N ALA A 26 -15.60 47.23 18.17
CA ALA A 26 -14.99 47.70 16.92
C ALA A 26 -14.55 46.58 15.97
N HIS A 27 -15.13 46.57 14.76
CA HIS A 27 -14.64 45.77 13.63
C HIS A 27 -13.31 46.38 13.17
N ASN A 28 -12.22 45.60 13.10
CA ASN A 28 -10.95 46.16 12.61
C ASN A 28 -11.10 46.59 11.14
N ARG A 29 -10.41 47.64 10.71
CA ARG A 29 -10.58 48.21 9.38
C ARG A 29 -9.26 48.39 8.66
N LEU A 30 -9.17 47.86 7.44
CA LEU A 30 -8.07 48.13 6.53
C LEU A 30 -8.15 49.57 5.99
N TYR A 31 -7.09 50.35 6.16
CA TYR A 31 -7.01 51.73 5.65
C TYR A 31 -6.14 51.86 4.42
N ARG A 32 -4.99 51.20 4.42
CA ARG A 32 -3.97 51.44 3.41
C ARG A 32 -3.17 50.18 3.16
N VAL A 33 -2.88 49.93 1.88
CA VAL A 33 -1.89 48.94 1.47
C VAL A 33 -0.83 49.67 0.66
N GLU A 34 0.42 49.42 0.98
CA GLU A 34 1.58 49.92 0.25
C GLU A 34 2.44 48.76 -0.21
N ILE A 35 2.95 48.87 -1.43
CA ILE A 35 3.91 47.93 -1.98
C ILE A 35 5.17 48.71 -2.32
N ARG A 36 6.30 48.33 -1.70
CA ARG A 36 7.59 49.01 -1.85
C ARG A 36 8.66 48.01 -2.31
N PRO A 37 8.99 47.97 -3.60
CA PRO A 37 10.15 47.22 -4.09
C PRO A 37 11.45 47.77 -3.49
N ARG A 38 12.31 46.89 -2.97
CA ARG A 38 13.68 47.19 -2.50
C ARG A 38 14.70 46.42 -3.35
N LYS A 39 15.99 46.52 -3.01
CA LYS A 39 17.09 45.85 -3.73
C LYS A 39 16.98 44.32 -3.68
N ASP A 40 16.66 43.75 -2.53
CA ASP A 40 16.67 42.29 -2.33
C ASP A 40 15.27 41.67 -2.13
N PHE A 41 14.28 42.48 -1.77
CA PHE A 41 12.91 42.06 -1.49
C PHE A 41 11.87 43.12 -1.88
N THR A 42 10.60 42.75 -1.93
CA THR A 42 9.46 43.65 -2.07
C THR A 42 8.67 43.63 -0.77
N ARG A 43 8.43 44.80 -0.18
CA ARG A 43 7.67 44.93 1.07
C ARG A 43 6.20 45.21 0.78
N ILE A 44 5.30 44.45 1.38
CA ILE A 44 3.87 44.71 1.42
C ILE A 44 3.54 45.18 2.84
N ALA A 45 3.11 46.44 2.98
CA ALA A 45 2.70 47.02 4.25
C ALA A 45 1.18 47.23 4.24
N ILE A 46 0.50 46.74 5.27
CA ILE A 46 -0.97 46.74 5.40
C ILE A 46 -1.30 47.46 6.70
N ASN A 47 -1.84 48.67 6.62
CA ASN A 47 -2.13 49.50 7.77
C ASN A 47 -3.62 49.42 8.12
N LEU A 48 -3.90 49.23 9.40
CA LEU A 48 -5.21 48.91 9.95
C LEU A 48 -5.60 49.88 11.08
N GLU A 49 -6.85 49.83 11.52
CA GLU A 49 -7.37 50.64 12.62
C GLU A 49 -6.90 50.15 13.98
N SER A 50 -6.81 48.84 14.14
CA SER A 50 -6.37 48.17 15.35
C SER A 50 -5.34 47.09 15.01
N PRO A 51 -4.58 46.57 15.98
CA PRO A 51 -3.61 45.52 15.72
C PRO A 51 -4.29 44.31 15.03
N PRO A 52 -3.75 43.81 13.90
CA PRO A 52 -4.40 42.74 13.15
C PRO A 52 -4.33 41.40 13.86
N LYS A 53 -5.43 40.64 13.79
CA LYS A 53 -5.43 39.18 14.01
C LYS A 53 -5.42 38.50 12.64
N TYR A 54 -4.40 37.71 12.34
CA TYR A 54 -4.23 37.19 10.99
C TYR A 54 -3.55 35.83 10.90
N THR A 55 -3.72 35.18 9.75
CA THR A 55 -3.02 33.95 9.38
C THR A 55 -2.43 34.08 7.98
N LEU A 56 -1.27 33.46 7.75
CA LEU A 56 -0.61 33.37 6.46
C LEU A 56 -0.47 31.92 6.03
N ALA A 57 -0.80 31.63 4.78
CA ALA A 57 -0.69 30.29 4.21
C ALA A 57 -0.15 30.34 2.79
N THR A 58 0.79 29.45 2.48
CA THR A 58 1.22 29.20 1.10
C THR A 58 0.22 28.28 0.41
N LEU A 59 -0.16 28.61 -0.82
CA LEU A 59 -1.11 27.88 -1.66
C LEU A 59 -0.39 27.32 -2.90
N ALA A 60 -1.01 26.32 -3.53
CA ALA A 60 -0.54 25.75 -4.78
C ALA A 60 -0.30 26.82 -5.87
N GLY A 61 0.79 26.61 -6.61
CA GLY A 61 1.27 27.51 -7.66
C GLY A 61 1.97 28.76 -7.12
N ASN A 62 2.81 28.67 -6.08
CA ASN A 62 3.55 29.78 -5.48
C ASN A 62 2.69 31.00 -5.10
N ARG A 63 1.50 30.77 -4.53
CA ARG A 63 0.65 31.86 -4.03
C ARG A 63 0.71 31.93 -2.53
N VAL A 64 0.54 33.12 -1.98
CA VAL A 64 0.42 33.35 -0.54
C VAL A 64 -0.95 33.94 -0.28
N ARG A 65 -1.63 33.43 0.76
CA ARG A 65 -2.89 33.95 1.25
C ARG A 65 -2.72 34.45 2.67
N LEU A 66 -3.04 35.71 2.85
CA LEU A 66 -3.23 36.37 4.13
C LEU A 66 -4.73 36.41 4.44
N VAL A 67 -5.12 36.00 5.64
CA VAL A 67 -6.49 36.12 6.15
C VAL A 67 -6.45 37.03 7.38
N LEU A 68 -7.10 38.18 7.27
CA LEU A 68 -7.30 39.12 8.37
C LEU A 68 -8.67 38.83 9.00
N THR A 69 -8.67 38.41 10.27
CA THR A 69 -9.87 37.98 10.99
C THR A 69 -10.67 39.20 11.45
N ASP A 70 -12.00 39.15 11.32
CA ASP A 70 -12.90 40.23 11.78
C ASP A 70 -12.45 41.63 11.30
N THR A 71 -12.05 41.69 10.03
CA THR A 71 -11.44 42.86 9.43
C THR A 71 -12.22 43.28 8.18
N GLY A 72 -12.83 44.46 8.25
CA GLY A 72 -13.48 45.12 7.12
C GLY A 72 -12.52 46.03 6.34
N GLY A 73 -13.04 46.69 5.30
CA GLY A 73 -12.31 47.73 4.58
C GLY A 73 -12.44 47.67 3.05
N PRO A 74 -11.77 48.59 2.34
CA PRO A 74 -11.81 48.68 0.90
C PRO A 74 -11.07 47.51 0.24
N LEU A 75 -11.66 46.97 -0.83
CA LEU A 75 -11.00 45.99 -1.69
C LEU A 75 -10.16 46.74 -2.73
N PHE A 76 -8.84 46.80 -2.53
CA PHE A 76 -7.94 47.57 -3.38
C PHE A 76 -7.72 46.91 -4.75
N LYS A 77 -8.70 47.03 -5.66
CA LYS A 77 -8.66 46.47 -7.02
C LYS A 77 -7.43 46.93 -7.83
N LYS A 78 -6.88 48.11 -7.53
CA LYS A 78 -5.67 48.65 -8.18
C LYS A 78 -4.45 47.73 -8.08
N PHE A 79 -4.34 46.95 -7.00
CA PHE A 79 -3.21 46.03 -6.81
C PHE A 79 -3.41 44.68 -7.49
N ARG A 80 -4.60 44.37 -8.02
CA ARG A 80 -4.87 43.09 -8.69
C ARG A 80 -4.00 42.87 -9.94
N ARG A 81 -3.61 43.95 -10.60
CA ARG A 81 -2.72 43.95 -11.79
C ARG A 81 -1.27 44.34 -11.48
N TYR A 82 -0.96 44.66 -10.23
CA TYR A 82 0.40 45.01 -9.84
C TYR A 82 1.31 43.80 -10.05
N SER A 83 2.50 43.97 -10.60
CA SER A 83 3.50 42.90 -10.66
C SER A 83 4.89 43.51 -10.64
N ASP A 84 5.83 42.84 -9.97
CA ASP A 84 7.26 43.15 -10.05
C ASP A 84 8.07 41.85 -10.17
N ALA A 85 9.39 41.92 -9.99
CA ALA A 85 10.28 40.77 -10.09
C ALA A 85 10.07 39.70 -8.99
N ARG A 86 9.24 39.96 -7.97
CA ARG A 86 9.10 39.14 -6.75
C ARG A 86 7.66 38.78 -6.43
N ILE A 87 6.69 39.62 -6.80
CA ILE A 87 5.26 39.38 -6.58
C ILE A 87 4.41 39.68 -7.80
N GLY A 88 3.26 39.02 -7.89
CA GLY A 88 2.27 39.23 -8.95
C GLY A 88 0.84 39.25 -8.43
N GLY A 89 0.18 40.39 -8.55
CA GLY A 89 -1.22 40.67 -8.24
C GLY A 89 -1.57 40.51 -6.76
N LEU A 90 -2.30 41.45 -6.16
CA LEU A 90 -2.95 41.24 -4.87
C LEU A 90 -4.47 41.20 -5.08
N ASP A 91 -5.07 40.02 -4.88
CA ASP A 91 -6.51 39.79 -4.95
C ASP A 91 -7.13 39.88 -3.56
N PHE A 92 -8.00 40.88 -3.36
CA PHE A 92 -8.71 41.13 -2.11
C PHE A 92 -10.12 40.56 -2.19
N ARG A 93 -10.50 39.68 -1.25
CA ARG A 93 -11.84 39.08 -1.17
C ARG A 93 -12.37 39.09 0.25
N ARG A 94 -13.70 39.10 0.41
CA ARG A 94 -14.36 38.94 1.70
C ARG A 94 -14.84 37.50 1.88
N ARG A 95 -14.73 36.98 3.10
CA ARG A 95 -15.33 35.70 3.50
C ARG A 95 -15.92 35.86 4.91
N GLY A 96 -17.23 35.99 5.01
CA GLY A 96 -17.86 36.34 6.28
C GLY A 96 -17.36 37.70 6.76
N GLN A 97 -16.86 37.76 8.00
CA GLN A 97 -16.26 38.95 8.60
C GLN A 97 -14.75 39.11 8.29
N ASP A 98 -14.16 38.17 7.56
CA ASP A 98 -12.72 38.17 7.30
C ASP A 98 -12.36 38.80 5.95
N LEU A 99 -11.19 39.43 5.90
CA LEU A 99 -10.59 39.96 4.68
C LEU A 99 -9.43 39.09 4.21
N LEU A 100 -9.55 38.53 3.01
CA LEU A 100 -8.55 37.68 2.40
C LEU A 100 -7.76 38.47 1.36
N ILE A 101 -6.43 38.33 1.39
CA ILE A 101 -5.51 38.94 0.43
C ILE A 101 -4.65 37.81 -0.14
N THR A 102 -4.77 37.53 -1.43
CA THR A 102 -4.01 36.47 -2.10
C THR A 102 -3.10 37.07 -3.17
N PHE A 103 -1.81 36.69 -3.19
CA PHE A 103 -0.87 37.17 -4.18
C PHE A 103 0.09 36.10 -4.68
N GLN A 104 0.59 36.26 -5.90
CA GLN A 104 1.61 35.39 -6.49
C GLN A 104 2.99 35.79 -5.96
N VAL A 105 3.81 34.80 -5.64
CA VAL A 105 5.25 34.95 -5.37
C VAL A 105 6.01 34.43 -6.58
N ALA A 106 7.06 35.15 -6.98
CA ALA A 106 7.90 34.76 -8.10
C ALA A 106 8.56 33.38 -7.85
N PRO A 107 8.77 32.56 -8.90
CA PRO A 107 9.49 31.30 -8.77
C PRO A 107 10.87 31.49 -8.11
N GLY A 108 11.23 30.59 -7.20
CA GLY A 108 12.49 30.67 -6.44
C GLY A 108 12.59 31.87 -5.48
N SER A 109 11.47 32.52 -5.15
CA SER A 109 11.36 33.51 -4.08
C SER A 109 10.49 32.96 -2.95
N GLY A 110 10.75 33.37 -1.72
CA GLY A 110 9.88 33.10 -0.57
C GLY A 110 9.48 34.40 0.12
N TRP A 111 8.91 34.29 1.32
CA TRP A 111 8.41 35.43 2.08
C TRP A 111 8.75 35.29 3.56
N ARG A 112 8.81 36.42 4.27
CA ARG A 112 8.90 36.49 5.73
C ARG A 112 7.92 37.52 6.26
N ASP A 113 7.41 37.27 7.46
CA ASP A 113 6.65 38.23 8.23
C ASP A 113 7.59 39.01 9.17
N ILE A 114 7.43 40.33 9.20
CA ILE A 114 8.20 41.23 10.08
C ILE A 114 7.27 42.18 10.85
N SER A 115 6.02 41.79 11.01
CA SER A 115 5.03 42.54 11.78
C SER A 115 5.41 42.57 13.27
N LEU A 116 5.10 43.68 13.93
CA LEU A 116 5.39 43.87 15.36
C LEU A 116 4.08 43.80 16.15
N ASP A 117 4.10 43.04 17.25
CA ASP A 117 2.95 42.90 18.13
C ASP A 117 2.51 44.26 18.69
N GLY A 118 1.19 44.50 18.71
CA GLY A 118 0.60 45.76 19.19
C GLY A 118 0.67 46.92 18.20
N VAL A 119 1.28 46.75 17.02
CA VAL A 119 1.29 47.76 15.97
C VAL A 119 0.11 47.57 15.03
N ASN A 120 -0.55 48.66 14.65
CA ASN A 120 -1.69 48.67 13.73
C ASN A 120 -1.27 48.50 12.26
N ALA A 121 -0.24 47.66 12.01
CA ALA A 121 0.30 47.42 10.68
C ALA A 121 0.88 46.00 10.57
N LEU A 122 0.67 45.38 9.42
CA LEU A 122 1.25 44.10 9.03
C LEU A 122 2.25 44.33 7.89
N ASN A 123 3.46 43.79 8.04
CA ASN A 123 4.55 43.98 7.08
C ASN A 123 5.10 42.62 6.60
N LEU A 124 5.01 42.37 5.29
CA LEU A 124 5.58 41.16 4.65
C LEU A 124 6.72 41.55 3.71
N ASP A 125 7.84 40.83 3.79
CA ASP A 125 8.92 40.95 2.81
C ASP A 125 8.94 39.71 1.91
N VAL A 126 8.97 39.90 0.59
CA VAL A 126 8.99 38.82 -0.42
C VAL A 126 10.23 38.93 -1.28
N GLY A 127 11.00 37.85 -1.44
CA GLY A 127 12.22 37.86 -2.24
C GLY A 127 13.01 36.55 -2.24
N LYS A 128 14.05 36.50 -3.08
CA LYS A 128 14.91 35.32 -3.26
C LYS A 128 15.67 34.92 -1.99
N ALA A 129 16.05 35.89 -1.17
CA ALA A 129 16.73 35.63 0.11
C ALA A 129 15.86 34.87 1.12
N PHE A 130 14.54 34.84 0.92
CA PHE A 130 13.58 34.12 1.76
C PHE A 130 13.08 32.85 1.09
N ALA A 131 13.61 32.52 -0.10
CA ALA A 131 13.27 31.27 -0.75
C ALA A 131 13.75 30.10 0.10
N LEU A 132 12.89 29.10 0.25
CA LEU A 132 13.33 27.80 0.74
C LEU A 132 14.43 27.28 -0.21
N PRO A 133 15.51 26.67 0.30
CA PRO A 133 16.57 26.13 -0.53
C PRO A 133 15.98 25.24 -1.63
N PRO A 134 16.51 25.28 -2.87
CA PRO A 134 16.10 24.33 -3.89
C PRO A 134 16.36 22.91 -3.37
N LEU A 135 15.37 22.02 -3.54
CA LEU A 135 15.48 20.60 -3.23
C LEU A 135 16.69 20.02 -3.96
N HIS A 136 17.69 19.52 -3.21
CA HIS A 136 18.78 18.76 -3.79
C HIS A 136 18.29 17.38 -4.27
N PRO A 137 18.91 16.81 -5.31
CA PRO A 137 18.47 15.55 -5.88
C PRO A 137 18.60 14.45 -4.83
N VAL A 138 17.47 13.88 -4.44
CA VAL A 138 17.43 12.60 -3.73
C VAL A 138 18.13 11.57 -4.62
N THR A 139 18.77 10.56 -4.04
CA THR A 139 19.36 9.46 -4.82
C THR A 139 18.33 8.91 -5.82
N ALA A 140 18.72 8.66 -7.06
CA ALA A 140 17.79 8.25 -8.11
C ALA A 140 16.97 7.02 -7.69
N GLY A 141 15.66 7.03 -7.92
CA GLY A 141 14.75 5.96 -7.50
C GLY A 141 14.20 6.09 -6.07
N ARG A 142 14.46 7.21 -5.39
CA ARG A 142 13.98 7.52 -4.02
C ARG A 142 12.88 8.58 -3.97
N GLU A 143 12.38 9.03 -5.11
CA GLU A 143 11.40 10.13 -5.21
C GLU A 143 10.08 9.80 -4.49
N LYS A 144 9.67 8.52 -4.52
CA LYS A 144 8.49 8.01 -3.80
C LYS A 144 8.68 8.07 -2.27
N ILE A 145 9.90 7.85 -1.77
CA ILE A 145 10.21 8.00 -0.34
C ILE A 145 10.03 9.45 0.05
N TRP A 146 10.67 10.37 -0.69
CA TRP A 146 10.59 11.80 -0.42
C TRP A 146 9.15 12.32 -0.42
N SER A 147 8.42 12.07 -1.50
CA SER A 147 7.03 12.53 -1.64
C SER A 147 6.10 11.98 -0.55
N GLY A 148 6.35 10.74 -0.09
CA GLY A 148 5.61 10.14 1.03
C GLY A 148 5.98 10.71 2.40
N SER A 149 7.22 11.17 2.60
CA SER A 149 7.72 11.65 3.89
C SER A 149 7.70 13.18 4.03
N GLU A 150 7.68 13.95 2.93
CA GLU A 150 7.92 15.40 2.95
C GLU A 150 7.00 16.13 3.92
N LYS A 151 5.69 15.87 3.85
CA LYS A 151 4.71 16.49 4.74
C LYS A 151 4.98 16.14 6.21
N LEU A 152 5.39 14.89 6.47
CA LEU A 152 5.72 14.43 7.81
C LEU A 152 6.97 15.14 8.34
N VAL A 153 7.99 15.39 7.51
CA VAL A 153 9.19 16.10 7.99
C VAL A 153 8.94 17.59 8.16
N ARG A 154 8.15 18.21 7.28
CA ARG A 154 7.90 19.66 7.30
C ARG A 154 6.87 20.10 8.34
N ASP A 155 5.76 19.39 8.40
CA ASP A 155 4.54 19.90 9.05
C ASP A 155 4.15 19.07 10.28
N PHE A 156 4.80 17.94 10.53
CA PHE A 156 4.40 17.08 11.64
C PHE A 156 4.76 17.71 12.97
N ASP A 157 3.72 17.85 13.79
CA ASP A 157 3.81 18.34 15.16
C ASP A 157 3.48 17.17 16.10
N PRO A 158 4.48 16.43 16.61
CA PRO A 158 4.25 15.26 17.45
C PRO A 158 3.48 15.64 18.73
N PRO A 159 2.65 14.73 19.29
CA PRO A 159 1.99 14.98 20.57
C PRO A 159 3.03 15.25 21.66
N LEU A 160 2.83 16.32 22.44
CA LEU A 160 3.73 16.65 23.54
C LEU A 160 3.14 16.24 24.88
N LYS A 161 3.96 15.59 25.69
CA LYS A 161 3.66 15.24 27.09
C LYS A 161 4.39 16.23 28.01
N PRO A 162 3.68 17.23 28.55
CA PRO A 162 4.28 18.10 29.54
C PRO A 162 4.55 17.23 30.77
N GLU A 163 5.76 17.24 31.32
CA GLU A 163 6.07 16.49 32.56
C GLU A 163 5.44 17.14 33.81
N ILE A 164 4.35 17.87 33.60
CA ILE A 164 3.55 18.49 34.65
C ILE A 164 2.74 17.36 35.29
N PRO A 165 2.87 17.14 36.61
CA PRO A 165 2.10 16.12 37.31
C PRO A 165 0.59 16.29 37.09
N PHE A 166 -0.11 15.17 36.92
CA PHE A 166 -1.57 15.18 36.92
C PHE A 166 -2.07 15.59 38.31
N LEU A 167 -2.91 16.61 38.36
CA LEU A 167 -3.54 17.09 39.60
C LEU A 167 -5.00 16.60 39.60
N PRO A 168 -5.35 15.56 40.39
CA PRO A 168 -6.73 15.12 40.51
C PRO A 168 -7.59 16.21 41.17
N THR A 169 -8.89 16.17 40.93
CA THR A 169 -9.81 17.12 41.56
C THR A 169 -9.94 16.80 43.05
N ASP A 170 -9.97 17.84 43.89
CA ASP A 170 -10.18 17.68 45.33
C ASP A 170 -11.53 16.99 45.61
N GLN A 171 -11.50 15.93 46.43
CA GLN A 171 -12.67 15.16 46.83
C GLN A 171 -13.71 16.02 47.55
N GLN A 172 -13.30 17.04 48.31
CA GLN A 172 -14.24 17.94 48.99
C GLN A 172 -15.03 18.79 47.97
N VAL A 173 -14.36 19.23 46.90
CA VAL A 173 -15.00 19.93 45.79
C VAL A 173 -15.99 18.99 45.09
N LEU A 174 -15.59 17.75 44.79
CA LEU A 174 -16.50 16.78 44.16
C LEU A 174 -17.71 16.45 45.04
N LYS A 175 -17.52 16.25 46.35
CA LYS A 175 -18.62 16.01 47.32
C LYS A 175 -19.65 17.14 47.35
N SER A 176 -19.23 18.38 47.11
CA SER A 176 -20.14 19.52 47.07
C SER A 176 -20.95 19.62 45.77
N LEU A 177 -20.54 18.90 44.72
CA LEU A 177 -21.08 19.01 43.36
C LEU A 177 -21.82 17.75 42.87
N LEU A 178 -21.52 16.59 43.46
CA LEU A 178 -21.95 15.28 42.98
C LEU A 178 -22.48 14.38 44.11
N THR A 179 -23.30 13.38 43.74
CA THR A 179 -23.67 12.27 44.63
C THR A 179 -22.46 11.38 44.93
N GLU A 180 -22.53 10.53 45.96
CA GLU A 180 -21.43 9.62 46.30
C GLU A 180 -21.08 8.65 45.15
N SER A 181 -22.08 8.14 44.45
CA SER A 181 -21.88 7.28 43.27
C SER A 181 -21.25 8.03 42.10
N ASP A 182 -21.72 9.25 41.82
CA ASP A 182 -21.19 10.08 40.73
C ASP A 182 -19.79 10.59 41.02
N MET A 183 -19.51 10.92 42.28
CA MET A 183 -18.16 11.28 42.74
C MET A 183 -17.18 10.13 42.50
N GLN A 184 -17.55 8.90 42.85
CA GLN A 184 -16.72 7.73 42.61
C GLN A 184 -16.47 7.52 41.12
N ALA A 185 -17.52 7.60 40.29
CA ALA A 185 -17.41 7.50 38.84
C ALA A 185 -16.49 8.59 38.24
N PHE A 186 -16.57 9.83 38.74
CA PHE A 186 -15.71 10.92 38.29
C PHE A 186 -14.25 10.68 38.67
N MET A 187 -13.98 10.22 39.90
CA MET A 187 -12.62 9.86 40.33
C MET A 187 -12.06 8.68 39.54
N ASP A 188 -12.88 7.68 39.22
CA ASP A 188 -12.48 6.54 38.40
C ASP A 188 -12.16 6.96 36.96
N ALA A 189 -12.87 7.96 36.42
CA ALA A 189 -12.55 8.57 35.14
C ALA A 189 -11.22 9.34 35.18
N GLU A 190 -10.96 10.14 36.22
CA GLU A 190 -9.66 10.81 36.41
C GLU A 190 -8.52 9.78 36.58
N GLY A 191 -8.77 8.70 37.32
CA GLY A 191 -7.82 7.59 37.46
C GLY A 191 -7.54 6.88 36.14
N SER A 192 -8.55 6.74 35.28
CA SER A 192 -8.42 6.15 33.94
C SER A 192 -7.67 7.08 32.99
N LEU A 193 -7.93 8.39 33.05
CA LEU A 193 -7.17 9.42 32.32
C LEU A 193 -5.69 9.44 32.74
N TYR A 194 -5.41 9.32 34.04
CA TYR A 194 -4.04 9.22 34.56
C TYR A 194 -3.32 7.96 34.08
N LYS A 195 -4.01 6.81 34.10
CA LYS A 195 -3.48 5.51 33.64
C LYS A 195 -3.41 5.37 32.11
N GLY A 196 -3.94 6.34 31.36
CA GLY A 196 -3.96 6.32 29.90
C GLY A 196 -5.05 5.42 29.28
N ARG A 197 -6.06 5.01 30.06
CA ARG A 197 -7.27 4.35 29.55
C ARG A 197 -8.24 5.40 29.03
N LEU A 198 -7.88 5.99 27.89
CA LEU A 198 -8.50 7.21 27.38
C LEU A 198 -9.94 7.01 26.91
N SER A 199 -10.29 5.84 26.35
CA SER A 199 -11.67 5.57 25.91
C SER A 199 -12.64 5.47 27.09
N GLU A 200 -12.24 4.81 28.18
CA GLU A 200 -13.03 4.73 29.42
C GLU A 200 -13.23 6.13 30.03
N ALA A 201 -12.15 6.94 30.05
CA ALA A 201 -12.23 8.31 30.53
C ALA A 201 -13.14 9.18 29.64
N GLU A 202 -13.06 9.03 28.31
CA GLU A 202 -13.90 9.76 27.35
C GLU A 202 -15.38 9.50 27.60
N GLU A 203 -15.78 8.23 27.70
CA GLU A 203 -17.18 7.84 27.91
C GLU A 203 -17.79 8.50 29.15
N ILE A 204 -17.07 8.44 30.28
CA ILE A 204 -17.55 8.98 31.55
C ILE A 204 -17.55 10.51 31.55
N PHE A 205 -16.50 11.17 31.03
CA PHE A 205 -16.46 12.64 31.01
C PHE A 205 -17.46 13.24 30.02
N VAL A 206 -17.80 12.57 28.92
CA VAL A 206 -18.88 12.99 28.01
C VAL A 206 -20.22 12.99 28.75
N HIS A 207 -20.50 11.95 29.55
CA HIS A 207 -21.73 11.89 30.35
C HIS A 207 -21.83 13.09 31.31
N PHE A 208 -20.76 13.38 32.07
CA PHE A 208 -20.76 14.51 32.99
C PHE A 208 -20.78 15.88 32.31
N ALA A 209 -20.16 16.02 31.12
CA ALA A 209 -20.20 17.26 30.34
C ALA A 209 -21.59 17.57 29.76
N ALA A 210 -22.44 16.55 29.57
CA ALA A 210 -23.81 16.70 29.08
C ALA A 210 -24.81 17.12 30.17
N GLN A 211 -24.47 16.93 31.45
CA GLN A 211 -25.32 17.34 32.57
C GLN A 211 -25.39 18.87 32.68
N GLN A 212 -26.55 19.44 33.03
CA GLN A 212 -26.67 20.88 33.33
C GLN A 212 -26.16 21.27 34.73
N ALA A 213 -25.36 20.40 35.35
CA ALA A 213 -24.86 20.54 36.70
C ALA A 213 -23.59 21.43 36.77
N PRO A 214 -23.27 22.02 37.94
CA PRO A 214 -22.06 22.81 38.14
C PRO A 214 -20.74 22.04 37.89
N ILE A 215 -20.79 20.70 37.84
CA ILE A 215 -19.66 19.83 37.45
C ILE A 215 -19.25 19.97 35.97
N LYS A 216 -20.15 20.49 35.13
CA LYS A 216 -19.97 20.52 33.66
C LYS A 216 -18.64 21.14 33.23
N SER A 217 -18.26 22.28 33.83
CA SER A 217 -17.00 22.97 33.47
C SER A 217 -15.76 22.13 33.76
N LEU A 218 -15.73 21.46 34.92
CA LEU A 218 -14.65 20.56 35.29
C LEU A 218 -14.60 19.33 34.38
N ALA A 219 -15.77 18.73 34.11
CA ALA A 219 -15.89 17.61 33.17
C ALA A 219 -15.39 17.99 31.78
N LEU A 220 -15.71 19.19 31.28
CA LEU A 220 -15.23 19.71 30.00
C LEU A 220 -13.70 19.92 29.98
N TYR A 221 -13.09 20.40 31.06
CA TYR A 221 -11.63 20.48 31.16
C TYR A 221 -10.98 19.09 31.06
N ARG A 222 -11.49 18.10 31.81
CA ARG A 222 -10.97 16.72 31.76
C ARG A 222 -11.24 16.02 30.44
N LEU A 223 -12.39 16.30 29.84
CA LEU A 223 -12.72 15.84 28.51
C LEU A 223 -11.77 16.43 27.46
N GLY A 224 -11.44 17.72 27.58
CA GLY A 224 -10.44 18.38 26.76
C GLY A 224 -9.06 17.73 26.85
N GLU A 225 -8.59 17.42 28.07
CA GLU A 225 -7.33 16.67 28.28
C GLU A 225 -7.39 15.27 27.66
N THR A 226 -8.53 14.59 27.81
CA THR A 226 -8.77 13.26 27.26
C THR A 226 -8.72 13.28 25.73
N TYR A 227 -9.43 14.23 25.11
CA TYR A 227 -9.40 14.46 23.67
C TYR A 227 -8.01 14.83 23.17
N TYR A 228 -7.26 15.66 23.88
CA TYR A 228 -5.90 15.98 23.52
C TYR A 228 -5.01 14.73 23.50
N LYS A 229 -5.08 13.88 24.53
CA LYS A 229 -4.31 12.63 24.59
C LYS A 229 -4.76 11.61 23.54
N LEU A 230 -6.03 11.64 23.14
CA LEU A 230 -6.56 10.89 21.99
C LEU A 230 -6.20 11.52 20.63
N GLN A 231 -5.47 12.64 20.62
CA GLN A 231 -5.10 13.41 19.42
C GLN A 231 -6.31 14.00 18.66
N LYS A 232 -7.45 14.13 19.34
CA LYS A 232 -8.68 14.77 18.87
C LYS A 232 -8.62 16.30 19.11
N TYR A 233 -7.60 16.97 18.56
CA TYR A 233 -7.29 18.38 18.90
C TYR A 233 -8.42 19.39 18.66
N PRO A 234 -9.22 19.31 17.58
CA PRO A 234 -10.35 20.23 17.40
C PRO A 234 -11.40 20.09 18.50
N GLN A 235 -11.73 18.85 18.91
CA GLN A 235 -12.67 18.57 19.99
C GLN A 235 -12.11 19.00 21.35
N ALA A 236 -10.80 18.80 21.57
CA ALA A 236 -10.12 19.27 22.76
C ALA A 236 -10.24 20.80 22.89
N LEU A 237 -9.95 21.53 21.80
CA LEU A 237 -10.03 22.99 21.76
C LEU A 237 -11.45 23.49 22.04
N GLU A 238 -12.47 22.84 21.48
CA GLU A 238 -13.87 23.18 21.73
C GLU A 238 -14.25 22.96 23.21
N ALA A 239 -13.92 21.80 23.78
CA ALA A 239 -14.18 21.49 25.17
C ALA A 239 -13.49 22.48 26.12
N PHE A 240 -12.22 22.81 25.87
CA PHE A 240 -11.49 23.78 26.67
C PHE A 240 -12.08 25.19 26.59
N ARG A 241 -12.46 25.65 25.39
CA ARG A 241 -13.10 26.96 25.20
C ARG A 241 -14.45 27.04 25.90
N GLU A 242 -15.24 25.97 25.88
CA GLU A 242 -16.49 25.93 26.62
C GLU A 242 -16.22 25.94 28.13
N ALA A 243 -15.28 25.14 28.62
CA ALA A 243 -14.90 25.11 30.03
C ALA A 243 -14.41 26.47 30.55
N GLU A 244 -13.58 27.17 29.78
CA GLU A 244 -13.03 28.49 30.12
C GLU A 244 -14.13 29.56 30.27
N ARG A 245 -15.20 29.50 29.47
CA ARG A 245 -16.33 30.45 29.59
C ARG A 245 -17.01 30.37 30.95
N TRP A 246 -17.08 29.17 31.53
CA TRP A 246 -17.75 28.93 32.80
C TRP A 246 -16.81 29.05 33.99
N TRP A 247 -15.55 28.65 33.85
CA TRP A 247 -14.58 28.67 34.94
C TRP A 247 -13.14 28.99 34.49
N PRO A 248 -12.84 30.25 34.16
CA PRO A 248 -11.52 30.65 33.65
C PRO A 248 -10.42 30.53 34.72
N ALA A 249 -10.76 30.74 35.99
CA ALA A 249 -9.82 30.68 37.11
C ALA A 249 -9.21 29.27 37.32
N PHE A 250 -9.82 28.21 36.79
CA PHE A 250 -9.32 26.83 36.88
C PHE A 250 -7.92 26.68 36.27
N LEU A 251 -7.66 27.39 35.16
CA LEU A 251 -6.38 27.37 34.44
C LEU A 251 -5.22 27.91 35.28
N ASN A 252 -5.49 28.79 36.24
CA ASN A 252 -4.45 29.32 37.12
C ASN A 252 -3.95 28.29 38.13
N HIS A 253 -4.79 27.31 38.47
CA HIS A 253 -4.52 26.29 39.49
C HIS A 253 -4.11 24.94 38.86
N ASN A 254 -4.38 24.75 37.57
CA ASN A 254 -4.13 23.49 36.85
C ASN A 254 -3.17 23.70 35.67
N PRO A 255 -1.85 23.74 35.91
CA PRO A 255 -0.85 23.98 34.86
C PRO A 255 -0.86 22.93 33.74
N GLY A 256 -1.20 21.67 34.03
CA GLY A 256 -1.30 20.61 33.02
C GLY A 256 -2.43 20.87 32.02
N VAL A 257 -3.62 21.20 32.52
CA VAL A 257 -4.77 21.60 31.71
C VAL A 257 -4.46 22.84 30.88
N THR A 258 -3.82 23.85 31.49
CA THR A 258 -3.40 25.07 30.80
C THR A 258 -2.42 24.81 29.66
N PHE A 259 -1.48 23.86 29.85
CA PHE A 259 -0.62 23.43 28.77
C PHE A 259 -1.42 22.79 27.64
N TYR A 260 -2.26 21.79 27.92
CA TYR A 260 -3.02 21.09 26.89
C TYR A 260 -3.97 22.02 26.14
N TYR A 261 -4.55 23.01 26.83
CA TYR A 261 -5.34 24.05 26.21
C TYR A 261 -4.50 24.92 25.27
N GLY A 262 -3.40 25.50 25.78
CA GLY A 262 -2.49 26.32 24.96
C GLY A 262 -1.94 25.58 23.74
N ASP A 263 -1.61 24.31 23.91
CA ASP A 263 -1.15 23.46 22.82
C ASP A 263 -2.25 23.17 21.78
N SER A 264 -3.48 22.94 22.25
CA SER A 264 -4.66 22.77 21.38
C SER A 264 -4.94 24.04 20.57
N ILE A 265 -4.76 25.23 21.17
CA ILE A 265 -4.86 26.52 20.47
C ILE A 265 -3.78 26.61 19.38
N ALA A 266 -2.53 26.27 19.70
CA ALA A 266 -1.42 26.30 18.72
C ALA A 266 -1.67 25.36 17.54
N ARG A 267 -2.16 24.15 17.81
CA ARG A 267 -2.54 23.16 16.78
C ARG A 267 -3.75 23.61 15.97
N GLY A 268 -4.67 24.35 16.58
CA GLY A 268 -5.79 25.01 15.91
C GLY A 268 -5.39 26.19 15.01
N GLY A 269 -4.14 26.64 15.08
CA GLY A 269 -3.56 27.67 14.20
C GLY A 269 -3.52 29.08 14.79
N ASP A 270 -4.09 29.31 15.98
CA ASP A 270 -4.02 30.60 16.66
C ASP A 270 -2.72 30.69 17.49
N LEU A 271 -1.61 30.88 16.77
CA LEU A 271 -0.27 30.85 17.37
C LEU A 271 -0.05 31.99 18.36
N THR A 272 -0.70 33.14 18.17
CA THR A 272 -0.56 34.31 19.04
C THR A 272 -1.23 34.08 20.39
N ALA A 273 -2.47 33.56 20.41
CA ALA A 273 -3.14 33.22 21.66
C ALA A 273 -2.41 32.10 22.39
N ALA A 274 -1.92 31.09 21.67
CA ALA A 274 -1.13 30.01 22.26
C ALA A 274 0.18 30.52 22.87
N ARG A 275 0.92 31.39 22.16
CA ARG A 275 2.13 32.04 22.67
C ARG A 275 1.83 32.78 23.97
N SER A 276 0.76 33.58 24.00
CA SER A 276 0.38 34.34 25.20
C SER A 276 0.08 33.43 26.39
N LEU A 277 -0.75 32.40 26.20
CA LEU A 277 -1.14 31.48 27.26
C LEU A 277 0.04 30.67 27.78
N LEU A 278 0.89 30.13 26.89
CA LEU A 278 2.05 29.34 27.27
C LEU A 278 3.15 30.20 27.89
N SER A 279 3.35 31.45 27.44
CA SER A 279 4.29 32.38 28.08
C SER A 279 3.88 32.67 29.52
N GLY A 280 2.59 32.93 29.76
CA GLY A 280 2.06 33.11 31.11
C GLY A 280 2.21 31.86 31.99
N LEU A 281 2.02 30.67 31.42
CA LEU A 281 2.28 29.40 32.11
C LEU A 281 3.76 29.25 32.48
N ILE A 282 4.69 29.52 31.54
CA ILE A 282 6.13 29.44 31.76
C ILE A 282 6.58 30.40 32.84
N SER A 283 6.11 31.65 32.84
CA SER A 283 6.46 32.63 33.88
C SER A 283 6.05 32.18 35.28
N ARG A 284 4.92 31.48 35.42
CA ARG A 284 4.46 30.92 36.71
C ARG A 284 5.21 29.67 37.14
N LEU A 285 5.79 28.94 36.20
CA LEU A 285 6.48 27.67 36.44
C LEU A 285 8.01 27.78 36.28
N ALA A 286 8.56 29.00 36.20
CA ALA A 286 9.95 29.24 35.80
C ALA A 286 11.00 28.56 36.69
N ASP A 287 10.65 28.27 37.95
CA ASP A 287 11.49 27.58 38.94
C ASP A 287 11.35 26.04 38.91
N LYS A 288 10.48 25.48 38.06
CA LYS A 288 10.15 24.06 38.04
C LYS A 288 10.90 23.28 36.95
N LYS A 289 11.13 21.99 37.22
CA LYS A 289 11.84 21.06 36.33
C LYS A 289 11.20 20.86 34.95
N PHE A 290 9.93 21.23 34.78
CA PHE A 290 9.19 21.07 33.52
C PHE A 290 9.24 22.33 32.61
N ALA A 291 9.70 23.47 33.12
CA ALA A 291 9.80 24.71 32.33
C ALA A 291 10.63 24.58 31.03
N PRO A 292 11.74 23.83 31.00
CA PRO A 292 12.53 23.67 29.77
C PRO A 292 11.75 23.05 28.60
N VAL A 293 10.89 22.06 28.86
CA VAL A 293 10.06 21.43 27.82
C VAL A 293 9.05 22.43 27.26
N LEU A 294 8.47 23.27 28.13
CA LEU A 294 7.55 24.34 27.74
C LEU A 294 8.26 25.42 26.91
N LEU A 295 9.52 25.74 27.22
CA LEU A 295 10.34 26.66 26.43
C LEU A 295 10.59 26.12 25.02
N VAL A 296 10.92 24.83 24.87
CA VAL A 296 11.06 24.21 23.54
C VAL A 296 9.76 24.31 22.76
N ARG A 297 8.61 24.05 23.41
CA ARG A 297 7.31 24.19 22.74
C ARG A 297 7.02 25.63 22.34
N LEU A 298 7.30 26.60 23.20
CA LEU A 298 7.17 28.01 22.85
C LEU A 298 8.04 28.36 21.63
N ALA A 299 9.26 27.83 21.56
CA ALA A 299 10.13 28.00 20.40
C ALA A 299 9.55 27.35 19.13
N ASP A 300 8.93 26.17 19.20
CA ASP A 300 8.24 25.55 18.06
C ASP A 300 7.10 26.45 17.54
N ILE A 301 6.35 27.09 18.44
CA ILE A 301 5.30 28.05 18.08
C ILE A 301 5.91 29.29 17.40
N LEU A 302 7.02 29.81 17.93
CA LEU A 302 7.74 30.94 17.35
C LEU A 302 8.25 30.63 15.94
N VAL A 303 8.78 29.43 15.69
CA VAL A 303 9.16 28.98 14.34
C VAL A 303 7.95 29.03 13.40
N ARG A 304 6.80 28.50 13.83
CA ARG A 304 5.55 28.52 13.03
C ARG A 304 5.01 29.93 12.79
N GLN A 305 5.32 30.89 13.66
CA GLN A 305 5.02 32.32 13.48
C GLN A 305 6.04 33.06 12.62
N GLY A 306 7.16 32.43 12.24
CA GLY A 306 8.24 33.06 11.47
C GLY A 306 9.32 33.75 12.32
N HIS A 307 9.23 33.70 13.65
CA HIS A 307 10.21 34.26 14.59
C HIS A 307 11.40 33.31 14.81
N GLU A 308 12.07 32.91 13.73
CA GLU A 308 13.10 31.85 13.76
C GLU A 308 14.30 32.22 14.65
N GLN A 309 14.72 33.49 14.67
CA GLN A 309 15.88 33.92 15.48
C GLN A 309 15.60 33.84 16.99
N GLU A 310 14.39 34.21 17.43
CA GLU A 310 13.98 34.09 18.83
C GLU A 310 13.91 32.61 19.24
N ALA A 311 13.31 31.77 18.40
CA ALA A 311 13.25 30.33 18.63
C ALA A 311 14.64 29.70 18.76
N LEU A 312 15.59 30.11 17.90
CA LEU A 312 16.97 29.64 17.97
C LEU A 312 17.69 30.02 19.24
N GLY A 313 17.46 31.23 19.74
CA GLY A 313 17.95 31.65 21.03
C GLY A 313 17.47 30.68 22.12
N ILE A 314 16.17 30.41 22.15
CA ILE A 314 15.56 29.50 23.13
C ILE A 314 16.13 28.09 23.00
N TYR A 315 16.17 27.50 21.80
CA TYR A 315 16.69 26.14 21.62
C TYR A 315 18.15 26.02 22.09
N ARG A 316 19.02 26.99 21.76
CA ARG A 316 20.41 27.01 22.22
C ARG A 316 20.50 27.10 23.73
N THR A 317 19.78 28.05 24.34
CA THR A 317 19.74 28.20 25.80
C THR A 317 19.26 26.91 26.47
N VAL A 318 18.21 26.26 25.94
CA VAL A 318 17.70 25.01 26.49
C VAL A 318 18.73 23.88 26.34
N ALA A 319 19.36 23.75 25.18
CA ALA A 319 20.39 22.76 24.93
C ALA A 319 21.61 22.96 25.86
N ASP A 320 22.10 24.19 26.02
CA ASP A 320 23.33 24.44 26.78
C ASP A 320 23.10 24.39 28.30
N SER A 321 21.93 24.84 28.77
CA SER A 321 21.69 25.06 30.21
C SER A 321 21.00 23.90 30.92
N PHE A 322 20.42 22.94 30.19
CA PHE A 322 19.56 21.88 30.78
C PHE A 322 19.94 20.46 30.36
N ALA A 323 21.23 20.14 30.27
CA ALA A 323 21.75 18.83 29.81
C ALA A 323 21.15 17.59 30.52
N GLY A 324 20.73 17.72 31.80
CA GLY A 324 20.08 16.63 32.56
C GLY A 324 18.56 16.51 32.37
N ASN A 325 17.96 17.31 31.48
CA ASN A 325 16.52 17.35 31.23
C ASN A 325 16.22 16.86 29.80
N LYS A 326 15.10 16.17 29.57
CA LYS A 326 14.74 15.73 28.20
C LYS A 326 14.60 16.89 27.20
N ALA A 327 14.30 18.09 27.67
CA ALA A 327 14.22 19.29 26.85
C ALA A 327 15.54 19.60 26.13
N HIS A 328 16.69 19.21 26.70
CA HIS A 328 17.98 19.31 26.03
C HIS A 328 17.99 18.55 24.71
N LEU A 329 17.62 17.27 24.75
CA LEU A 329 17.58 16.42 23.55
C LEU A 329 16.50 16.89 22.56
N MET A 330 15.35 17.38 23.05
CA MET A 330 14.34 17.99 22.19
C MET A 330 14.87 19.24 21.47
N ALA A 331 15.55 20.13 22.20
CA ALA A 331 16.12 21.35 21.63
C ALA A 331 17.24 21.04 20.64
N LEU A 332 18.11 20.08 20.94
CA LEU A 332 19.11 19.58 20.00
C LEU A 332 18.45 19.05 18.73
N LEU A 333 17.41 18.22 18.84
CA LEU A 333 16.69 17.70 17.68
C LEU A 333 16.18 18.85 16.80
N ARG A 334 15.52 19.86 17.38
CA ARG A 334 15.00 21.02 16.64
C ARG A 334 16.11 21.88 16.02
N LEU A 335 17.26 22.01 16.66
CA LEU A 335 18.42 22.69 16.08
C LEU A 335 18.95 21.96 14.84
N ARG A 336 18.97 20.62 14.88
CA ARG A 336 19.44 19.75 13.79
C ARG A 336 18.46 19.66 12.62
N ASP A 337 17.14 19.70 12.89
CA ASP A 337 16.07 19.64 11.89
C ASP A 337 16.21 20.71 10.79
N ARG A 338 16.84 21.84 11.11
CA ARG A 338 17.08 22.96 10.17
C ARG A 338 18.00 22.60 9.01
N ASP A 339 18.90 21.66 9.24
CA ASP A 339 19.86 21.22 8.24
C ASP A 339 19.31 20.07 7.39
N PHE A 340 18.21 19.42 7.81
CA PHE A 340 17.64 18.24 7.16
C PHE A 340 17.45 18.42 5.64
N PHE A 341 16.81 19.51 5.21
CA PHE A 341 16.53 19.79 3.80
C PHE A 341 17.75 20.23 2.98
N ARG A 342 18.90 20.44 3.63
CA ARG A 342 20.16 20.86 2.99
C ARG A 342 21.13 19.70 2.80
N MET A 343 20.75 18.51 3.26
CA MET A 343 21.61 17.33 3.17
C MET A 343 21.72 16.82 1.74
N THR A 344 22.85 16.20 1.46
CA THR A 344 23.17 15.52 0.20
C THR A 344 23.71 14.13 0.51
N SER A 345 23.83 13.27 -0.52
CA SER A 345 24.41 11.93 -0.37
C SER A 345 25.83 11.90 0.22
N TRP A 346 26.55 13.02 0.18
CA TRP A 346 27.92 13.14 0.72
C TRP A 346 27.96 13.73 2.14
N SER A 347 26.92 14.42 2.56
CA SER A 347 26.93 15.23 3.79
C SER A 347 25.95 14.78 4.87
N TYR A 348 25.06 13.83 4.57
CA TYR A 348 23.99 13.43 5.47
C TYR A 348 24.46 12.69 6.73
N HIS A 349 25.60 11.98 6.68
CA HIS A 349 26.07 11.13 7.79
C HIS A 349 26.20 11.89 9.11
N LEU A 350 26.77 13.11 9.10
CA LEU A 350 26.93 13.93 10.31
C LEU A 350 25.59 14.25 10.98
N LEU A 351 24.57 14.52 10.17
CA LEU A 351 23.23 14.80 10.66
C LEU A 351 22.53 13.50 11.12
N GLY A 352 22.74 12.41 10.38
CA GLY A 352 22.26 11.08 10.74
C GLY A 352 22.78 10.62 12.11
N ASP A 353 24.10 10.72 12.33
CA ASP A 353 24.75 10.38 13.60
C ASP A 353 24.18 11.20 14.76
N ALA A 354 23.97 12.50 14.55
CA ALA A 354 23.35 13.36 15.56
C ALA A 354 21.94 12.89 15.94
N TYR A 355 21.12 12.47 14.97
CA TYR A 355 19.79 11.90 15.27
C TYR A 355 19.88 10.56 15.98
N LEU A 356 20.81 9.70 15.56
CA LEU A 356 21.01 8.40 16.17
C LEU A 356 21.47 8.52 17.63
N ASP A 357 22.35 9.48 17.92
CA ASP A 357 22.81 9.78 19.28
C ASP A 357 21.68 10.31 20.16
N ILE A 358 20.85 11.23 19.65
CA ILE A 358 19.65 11.71 20.35
C ILE A 358 18.72 10.53 20.68
N SER A 359 18.51 9.63 19.72
CA SER A 359 17.68 8.44 19.94
C SER A 359 18.24 7.54 21.04
N ARG A 360 19.56 7.25 21.01
CA ARG A 360 20.23 6.39 22.00
C ARG A 360 20.22 6.98 23.41
N GLN A 361 20.37 8.29 23.54
CA GLN A 361 20.40 9.00 24.82
C GLN A 361 19.00 9.26 25.39
N SER A 362 17.97 9.31 24.53
CA SER A 362 16.61 9.63 24.98
C SER A 362 15.99 8.51 25.84
N GLY A 363 15.60 8.88 27.06
CA GLY A 363 14.73 8.07 27.93
C GLY A 363 13.24 8.13 27.51
N ASP A 364 12.85 9.15 26.74
CA ASP A 364 11.48 9.35 26.25
C ASP A 364 11.27 8.57 24.94
N VAL A 365 10.22 7.74 24.91
CA VAL A 365 9.94 6.83 23.78
C VAL A 365 9.55 7.61 22.52
N ASP A 366 8.75 8.67 22.65
CA ASP A 366 8.26 9.45 21.50
C ASP A 366 9.44 10.18 20.84
N LEU A 367 10.33 10.78 21.64
CA LEU A 367 11.54 11.44 21.16
C LEU A 367 12.55 10.44 20.56
N ARG A 368 12.69 9.26 21.18
CA ARG A 368 13.55 8.19 20.68
C ARG A 368 13.09 7.71 19.30
N GLU A 369 11.79 7.51 19.15
CA GLU A 369 11.17 7.10 17.89
C GLU A 369 11.33 8.17 16.81
N GLU A 370 11.02 9.44 17.10
CA GLU A 370 11.16 10.55 16.15
C GLU A 370 12.61 10.69 15.66
N ALA A 371 13.57 10.68 16.58
CA ALA A 371 14.99 10.82 16.24
C ALA A 371 15.48 9.61 15.42
N PHE A 372 15.11 8.38 15.81
CA PHE A 372 15.51 7.20 15.03
C PHE A 372 14.87 7.20 13.63
N PHE A 373 13.61 7.61 13.52
CA PHE A 373 12.93 7.75 12.24
C PHE A 373 13.67 8.72 11.32
N LYS A 374 14.09 9.89 11.83
CA LYS A 374 14.82 10.88 11.02
C LYS A 374 16.18 10.37 10.55
N TYR A 375 16.89 9.61 11.38
CA TYR A 375 18.09 8.89 10.97
C TYR A 375 17.79 7.91 9.83
N VAL A 376 16.82 7.02 10.02
CA VAL A 376 16.42 6.01 9.02
C VAL A 376 15.94 6.67 7.72
N LEU A 377 15.24 7.79 7.79
CA LEU A 377 14.79 8.53 6.63
C LEU A 377 15.96 9.13 5.84
N LEU A 378 16.97 9.70 6.51
CA LEU A 378 18.17 10.19 5.83
C LEU A 378 18.92 9.06 5.14
N GLU A 379 19.12 7.94 5.83
CA GLU A 379 19.72 6.72 5.23
C GLU A 379 18.91 6.27 4.01
N SER A 380 17.57 6.26 4.10
CA SER A 380 16.69 5.87 2.99
C SER A 380 16.75 6.80 1.78
N LEU A 381 16.98 8.10 2.01
CA LEU A 381 17.04 9.10 0.95
C LEU A 381 18.41 9.17 0.28
N HIS A 382 19.48 8.91 1.03
CA HIS A 382 20.85 9.27 0.64
C HIS A 382 21.86 8.12 0.71
N GLY A 383 21.62 7.12 1.56
CA GLY A 383 22.53 6.01 1.79
C GLY A 383 22.40 4.85 0.80
N GLU A 384 23.25 3.85 1.03
CA GLU A 384 23.26 2.61 0.24
C GLU A 384 21.96 1.81 0.47
N SER A 385 21.40 1.26 -0.61
CA SER A 385 20.07 0.63 -0.58
C SER A 385 19.95 -0.51 0.43
N ALA A 386 20.97 -1.38 0.50
CA ALA A 386 20.96 -2.53 1.40
C ALA A 386 21.03 -2.10 2.88
N GLU A 387 21.87 -1.11 3.17
CA GLU A 387 22.03 -0.58 4.52
C GLU A 387 20.78 0.19 4.96
N ALA A 388 20.25 1.05 4.11
CA ALA A 388 19.00 1.75 4.37
C ALA A 388 17.82 0.79 4.60
N LEU A 389 17.72 -0.28 3.80
CA LEU A 389 16.70 -1.33 3.99
C LEU A 389 16.83 -1.99 5.37
N ARG A 390 18.06 -2.32 5.78
CA ARG A 390 18.35 -2.88 7.10
C ARG A 390 17.91 -1.93 8.23
N GLN A 391 18.20 -0.64 8.10
CA GLN A 391 17.80 0.37 9.09
C GLN A 391 16.28 0.52 9.16
N VAL A 392 15.58 0.50 8.03
CA VAL A 392 14.11 0.51 7.99
C VAL A 392 13.52 -0.72 8.69
N MET A 393 14.10 -1.90 8.48
CA MET A 393 13.64 -3.13 9.15
C MET A 393 13.88 -3.09 10.66
N GLU A 394 15.04 -2.59 11.09
CA GLU A 394 15.32 -2.40 12.52
C GLU A 394 14.36 -1.38 13.15
N PHE A 395 14.04 -0.29 12.45
CA PHE A 395 13.01 0.64 12.89
C PHE A 395 11.67 -0.06 13.08
N GLN A 396 11.19 -0.80 12.07
CA GLN A 396 9.89 -1.50 12.14
C GLN A 396 9.84 -2.53 13.26
N LYS A 397 10.96 -3.19 13.56
CA LYS A 397 11.06 -4.14 14.67
C LYS A 397 10.94 -3.46 16.03
N ARG A 398 11.58 -2.30 16.20
CA ARG A 398 11.54 -1.52 17.46
C ARG A 398 10.25 -0.73 17.64
N PHE A 399 9.70 -0.20 16.55
CA PHE A 399 8.53 0.68 16.50
C PHE A 399 7.53 0.17 15.45
N PRO A 400 6.75 -0.89 15.74
CA PRO A 400 5.91 -1.56 14.75
C PRO A 400 4.60 -0.83 14.42
N ARG A 401 4.25 0.21 15.20
CA ARG A 401 2.99 0.95 15.11
C ARG A 401 3.29 2.45 15.14
N GLY A 402 2.33 3.25 14.69
CA GLY A 402 2.46 4.71 14.65
C GLY A 402 2.59 5.26 13.23
N ILE A 403 2.70 6.59 13.16
CA ILE A 403 2.73 7.33 11.90
C ILE A 403 4.06 7.06 11.18
N TYR A 404 5.18 7.07 11.92
CA TYR A 404 6.51 6.77 11.38
C TYR A 404 6.59 5.34 10.82
N ALA A 405 6.05 4.35 11.54
CA ALA A 405 6.00 2.97 11.08
C ALA A 405 5.27 2.82 9.73
N THR A 406 4.22 3.62 9.50
CA THR A 406 3.47 3.63 8.23
C THR A 406 4.35 4.16 7.09
N VAL A 407 5.09 5.25 7.30
CA VAL A 407 6.03 5.79 6.31
C VAL A 407 7.16 4.79 6.05
N CYS A 408 7.69 4.13 7.09
CA CYS A 408 8.71 3.09 6.96
C CYS A 408 8.27 1.90 6.09
N ARG A 409 6.97 1.55 6.04
CA ARG A 409 6.48 0.51 5.12
C ARG A 409 6.65 0.94 3.66
N THR A 410 6.32 2.19 3.34
CA THR A 410 6.52 2.73 1.99
C THR A 410 8.00 2.83 1.64
N MET A 411 8.84 3.25 2.60
CA MET A 411 10.30 3.25 2.41
C MET A 411 10.82 1.84 2.10
N ARG A 412 10.38 0.84 2.86
CA ARG A 412 10.75 -0.56 2.65
C ARG A 412 10.39 -1.06 1.27
N GLU A 413 9.17 -0.81 0.79
CA GLU A 413 8.73 -1.21 -0.56
C GLU A 413 9.64 -0.66 -1.65
N VAL A 414 10.01 0.63 -1.57
CA VAL A 414 10.92 1.27 -2.53
C VAL A 414 12.34 0.70 -2.42
N LEU A 415 12.82 0.52 -1.19
CA LEU A 415 14.15 0.00 -0.91
C LEU A 415 14.32 -1.45 -1.36
N VAL A 416 13.34 -2.31 -1.13
CA VAL A 416 13.31 -3.71 -1.59
C VAL A 416 13.45 -3.76 -3.12
N ALA A 417 12.65 -2.98 -3.85
CA ALA A 417 12.76 -2.90 -5.30
C ALA A 417 14.15 -2.45 -5.78
N GLN A 418 14.72 -1.44 -5.11
CA GLN A 418 16.03 -0.90 -5.48
C GLN A 418 17.17 -1.89 -5.17
N VAL A 419 17.14 -2.52 -4.00
CA VAL A 419 18.11 -3.55 -3.62
C VAL A 419 18.06 -4.73 -4.60
N TYR A 420 16.86 -5.15 -5.00
CA TYR A 420 16.73 -6.19 -6.02
C TYR A 420 17.39 -5.79 -7.34
N ARG A 421 17.12 -4.56 -7.80
CA ARG A 421 17.70 -4.02 -9.04
C ARG A 421 19.22 -3.96 -9.00
N GLU A 422 19.80 -3.51 -7.90
CA GLU A 422 21.24 -3.36 -7.74
C GLU A 422 21.96 -4.72 -7.66
N MET A 423 21.37 -5.70 -6.98
CA MET A 423 21.98 -7.01 -6.78
C MET A 423 21.73 -7.98 -7.95
N TRP A 424 20.55 -7.93 -8.58
CA TRP A 424 20.14 -8.90 -9.61
C TRP A 424 19.62 -8.28 -10.92
N GLY A 425 19.29 -6.98 -10.94
CA GLY A 425 18.69 -6.33 -12.12
C GLY A 425 19.62 -6.17 -13.32
N ALA A 426 20.95 -6.29 -13.13
CA ALA A 426 21.96 -6.23 -14.19
C ALA A 426 22.45 -7.61 -14.65
N LEU A 427 21.98 -8.70 -14.05
CA LEU A 427 22.41 -10.05 -14.38
C LEU A 427 21.55 -10.61 -15.54
N PRO A 428 22.12 -11.03 -16.68
CA PRO A 428 21.41 -11.94 -17.57
C PRO A 428 20.98 -13.19 -16.77
N ALA A 429 19.80 -13.75 -17.04
CA ALA A 429 19.26 -14.92 -16.33
C ALA A 429 20.27 -16.09 -16.18
N ALA A 430 21.22 -16.20 -17.12
CA ALA A 430 22.34 -17.15 -17.11
C ALA A 430 23.47 -16.84 -16.10
N SER A 431 23.37 -15.80 -15.26
CA SER A 431 24.41 -15.46 -14.26
C SER A 431 23.96 -15.61 -12.80
N VAL A 432 22.75 -16.12 -12.59
CA VAL A 432 22.28 -16.69 -11.31
C VAL A 432 22.68 -18.18 -11.22
N GLU A 433 23.87 -18.54 -11.71
CA GLU A 433 24.36 -19.93 -11.82
C GLU A 433 25.25 -20.37 -10.65
N SER A 434 25.56 -19.47 -9.71
CA SER A 434 26.20 -19.86 -8.45
C SER A 434 25.14 -20.13 -7.37
N GLY A 435 25.21 -21.28 -6.71
CA GLY A 435 24.25 -21.66 -5.65
C GLY A 435 24.11 -20.63 -4.53
N THR A 436 25.18 -19.86 -4.25
CA THR A 436 25.16 -18.75 -3.28
C THR A 436 24.26 -17.59 -3.73
N SER A 437 24.24 -17.24 -5.01
CA SER A 437 23.38 -16.18 -5.55
C SER A 437 21.90 -16.57 -5.51
N GLN A 438 21.60 -17.84 -5.83
CA GLN A 438 20.25 -18.41 -5.74
C GLN A 438 19.73 -18.40 -4.30
N ALA A 439 20.53 -18.89 -3.34
CA ALA A 439 20.17 -18.90 -1.93
C ALA A 439 19.91 -17.49 -1.38
N ASN A 440 20.73 -16.50 -1.79
CA ASN A 440 20.55 -15.11 -1.38
C ASN A 440 19.26 -14.50 -1.95
N LEU A 441 18.92 -14.78 -3.22
CA LEU A 441 17.67 -14.29 -3.82
C LEU A 441 16.45 -14.93 -3.15
N ILE A 442 16.49 -16.24 -2.89
CA ILE A 442 15.39 -16.92 -2.18
C ILE A 442 15.18 -16.29 -0.81
N ARG A 443 16.25 -16.14 -0.01
CA ARG A 443 16.16 -15.51 1.31
C ARG A 443 15.59 -14.09 1.23
N PHE A 444 16.05 -13.31 0.26
CA PHE A 444 15.58 -11.94 0.03
C PHE A 444 14.07 -11.89 -0.26
N VAL A 445 13.58 -12.76 -1.14
CA VAL A 445 12.16 -12.83 -1.51
C VAL A 445 11.30 -13.34 -0.35
N GLU A 446 11.76 -14.35 0.39
CA GLU A 446 11.07 -14.86 1.58
C GLU A 446 10.97 -13.79 2.69
N GLU A 447 12.06 -13.06 2.96
CA GLU A 447 12.10 -12.01 3.98
C GLU A 447 11.27 -10.77 3.63
N HIS A 448 11.01 -10.55 2.34
CA HIS A 448 10.36 -9.34 1.84
C HIS A 448 9.04 -9.60 1.11
N ASN A 449 8.43 -10.79 1.26
CA ASN A 449 7.20 -11.20 0.58
C ASN A 449 6.11 -10.11 0.53
N ASP A 450 5.89 -9.39 1.63
CA ASP A 450 4.87 -8.34 1.73
C ASP A 450 5.20 -7.02 1.00
N TYR A 451 6.42 -6.90 0.47
CA TYR A 451 7.00 -5.67 -0.08
C TYR A 451 7.57 -5.84 -1.50
N LEU A 452 7.19 -6.90 -2.22
CA LEU A 452 7.72 -7.22 -3.56
C LEU A 452 7.04 -6.47 -4.72
N ALA A 453 6.09 -5.56 -4.46
CA ALA A 453 5.32 -4.89 -5.51
C ALA A 453 6.23 -4.23 -6.57
N GLY A 454 7.19 -3.40 -6.13
CA GLY A 454 8.15 -2.77 -7.05
C GLY A 454 9.22 -3.71 -7.62
N CYS A 455 9.36 -4.94 -7.10
CA CYS A 455 10.21 -5.96 -7.71
C CYS A 455 9.50 -6.64 -8.88
N ILE A 456 8.21 -6.97 -8.72
CA ILE A 456 7.40 -7.63 -9.76
C ILE A 456 7.35 -6.79 -11.04
N GLU A 457 7.30 -5.47 -10.92
CA GLU A 457 7.32 -4.55 -12.08
C GLU A 457 8.65 -4.58 -12.86
N GLN A 458 9.70 -5.18 -12.30
CA GLN A 458 11.01 -5.24 -12.95
C GLN A 458 11.09 -6.39 -13.94
N PRO A 459 11.65 -6.16 -15.15
CA PRO A 459 11.78 -7.20 -16.17
C PRO A 459 12.50 -8.44 -15.63
N GLY A 460 11.92 -9.61 -15.88
CA GLY A 460 12.53 -10.89 -15.53
C GLY A 460 12.48 -11.27 -14.05
N PHE A 461 11.92 -10.44 -13.16
CA PHE A 461 11.84 -10.76 -11.72
C PHE A 461 11.23 -12.13 -11.45
N MET A 462 10.02 -12.37 -11.98
CA MET A 462 9.31 -13.64 -11.76
C MET A 462 10.10 -14.85 -12.28
N ALA A 463 10.70 -14.73 -13.46
CA ALA A 463 11.53 -15.78 -14.06
C ALA A 463 12.78 -16.08 -13.21
N ASN A 464 13.47 -15.05 -12.73
CA ASN A 464 14.65 -15.20 -11.88
C ASN A 464 14.30 -15.89 -10.54
N VAL A 465 13.14 -15.56 -9.96
CA VAL A 465 12.64 -16.24 -8.75
C VAL A 465 12.42 -17.72 -9.03
N VAL A 466 11.68 -18.06 -10.10
CA VAL A 466 11.44 -19.47 -10.47
C VAL A 466 12.76 -20.23 -10.65
N GLN A 467 13.68 -19.68 -11.44
CA GLN A 467 14.98 -20.30 -11.71
C GLN A 467 15.80 -20.52 -10.42
N ALA A 468 15.76 -19.57 -9.47
CA ALA A 468 16.47 -19.73 -8.20
C ALA A 468 15.90 -20.87 -7.36
N TYR A 469 14.56 -20.97 -7.25
CA TYR A 469 13.92 -22.05 -6.50
C TYR A 469 14.07 -23.42 -7.17
N GLU A 470 14.00 -23.48 -8.50
CA GLU A 470 14.25 -24.72 -9.27
C GLU A 470 15.69 -25.19 -9.14
N GLY A 471 16.66 -24.28 -9.29
CA GLY A 471 18.09 -24.57 -9.10
C GLY A 471 18.43 -25.03 -7.68
N ALA A 472 17.68 -24.56 -6.68
CA ALA A 472 17.79 -25.00 -5.28
C ALA A 472 16.99 -26.28 -4.97
N GLY A 473 16.17 -26.79 -5.90
CA GLY A 473 15.31 -27.96 -5.68
C GLY A 473 14.22 -27.72 -4.62
N ARG A 474 13.64 -26.51 -4.56
CA ARG A 474 12.64 -26.08 -3.55
C ARG A 474 11.25 -25.79 -4.14
N PRO A 475 10.61 -26.71 -4.89
CA PRO A 475 9.34 -26.46 -5.57
C PRO A 475 8.16 -26.23 -4.60
N ILE A 476 8.19 -26.83 -3.41
CA ILE A 476 7.13 -26.66 -2.40
C ILE A 476 7.10 -25.23 -1.86
N GLU A 477 8.27 -24.65 -1.60
CA GLU A 477 8.38 -23.27 -1.11
C GLU A 477 8.07 -22.25 -2.19
N LEU A 478 8.42 -22.53 -3.45
CA LEU A 478 8.00 -21.71 -4.60
C LEU A 478 6.47 -21.66 -4.71
N ILE A 479 5.80 -22.82 -4.59
CA ILE A 479 4.33 -22.90 -4.59
C ILE A 479 3.75 -22.06 -3.45
N LYS A 480 4.29 -22.18 -2.23
CA LYS A 480 3.83 -21.40 -1.06
C LYS A 480 4.00 -19.90 -1.26
N LEU A 481 5.15 -19.48 -1.80
CA LEU A 481 5.42 -18.09 -2.11
C LEU A 481 4.39 -17.55 -3.11
N PHE A 482 4.23 -18.22 -4.26
CA PHE A 482 3.31 -17.73 -5.30
C PHE A 482 1.84 -17.80 -4.88
N ASP A 483 1.43 -18.81 -4.09
CA ASP A 483 0.08 -18.85 -3.51
C ASP A 483 -0.16 -17.64 -2.59
N SER A 484 0.84 -17.26 -1.78
CA SER A 484 0.74 -16.07 -0.93
C SER A 484 0.69 -14.76 -1.75
N LEU A 485 1.45 -14.68 -2.85
CA LEU A 485 1.44 -13.51 -3.75
C LEU A 485 0.12 -13.40 -4.51
N LEU A 486 -0.51 -14.50 -4.88
CA LEU A 486 -1.83 -14.51 -5.52
C LEU A 486 -2.95 -13.91 -4.65
N GLN A 487 -2.74 -13.83 -3.32
CA GLN A 487 -3.66 -13.16 -2.39
C GLN A 487 -3.45 -11.63 -2.36
N ARG A 488 -2.38 -11.12 -2.99
CA ARG A 488 -2.02 -9.70 -3.02
C ARG A 488 -2.62 -9.02 -4.25
N GLN A 489 -3.36 -7.93 -4.04
CA GLN A 489 -3.98 -7.18 -5.15
C GLN A 489 -2.96 -6.61 -6.13
N TRP A 490 -1.79 -6.17 -5.64
CA TRP A 490 -0.73 -5.60 -6.46
C TRP A 490 -0.02 -6.63 -7.35
N ALA A 491 -0.17 -7.94 -7.09
CA ALA A 491 0.42 -9.00 -7.90
C ALA A 491 -0.54 -9.53 -8.99
N ALA A 492 -1.73 -8.92 -9.16
CA ALA A 492 -2.77 -9.42 -10.04
C ALA A 492 -2.36 -9.48 -11.53
N ALA A 493 -1.47 -8.59 -11.98
CA ALA A 493 -0.98 -8.57 -13.36
C ALA A 493 -0.19 -9.86 -13.70
N GLU A 494 0.59 -10.38 -12.75
CA GLU A 494 1.38 -11.60 -12.90
C GLU A 494 0.63 -12.88 -12.46
N ALA A 495 -0.66 -12.75 -12.14
CA ALA A 495 -1.47 -13.88 -11.72
C ALA A 495 -1.51 -15.03 -12.75
N PRO A 496 -1.63 -14.81 -14.08
CA PRO A 496 -1.58 -15.89 -15.06
C PRO A 496 -0.29 -16.72 -14.94
N PHE A 497 0.86 -16.05 -14.93
CA PHE A 497 2.18 -16.68 -14.79
C PHE A 497 2.27 -17.52 -13.50
N MET A 498 1.86 -16.95 -12.35
CA MET A 498 1.90 -17.67 -11.08
C MET A 498 1.01 -18.92 -11.06
N HIS A 499 -0.19 -18.88 -11.68
CA HIS A 499 -1.05 -20.07 -11.72
C HIS A 499 -0.43 -21.18 -12.56
N GLU A 500 0.22 -20.85 -13.68
CA GLU A 500 0.93 -21.83 -14.53
C GLU A 500 2.09 -22.46 -13.76
N VAL A 501 2.97 -21.66 -13.16
CA VAL A 501 4.14 -22.16 -12.41
C VAL A 501 3.73 -23.05 -11.23
N ILE A 502 2.69 -22.66 -10.47
CA ILE A 502 2.19 -23.49 -9.37
C ILE A 502 1.65 -24.82 -9.91
N ALA A 503 0.90 -24.80 -11.02
CA ALA A 503 0.34 -26.01 -11.60
C ALA A 503 1.43 -26.98 -12.08
N ASP A 504 2.45 -26.47 -12.75
CA ASP A 504 3.54 -27.27 -13.31
C ASP A 504 4.41 -27.87 -12.20
N ASN A 505 4.72 -27.09 -11.14
CA ASN A 505 5.44 -27.62 -9.97
C ASN A 505 4.59 -28.62 -9.17
N ALA A 506 3.27 -28.43 -9.09
CA ALA A 506 2.39 -29.40 -8.45
C ALA A 506 2.34 -30.72 -9.23
N GLU A 507 2.31 -30.66 -10.57
CA GLU A 507 2.36 -31.86 -11.42
C GLU A 507 3.70 -32.60 -11.28
N LEU A 508 4.82 -31.89 -11.25
CA LEU A 508 6.16 -32.47 -11.00
C LEU A 508 6.21 -33.23 -9.66
N LEU A 509 5.53 -32.72 -8.63
CA LEU A 509 5.43 -33.36 -7.31
C LEU A 509 4.40 -34.50 -7.25
N GLY A 510 3.67 -34.77 -8.34
CA GLY A 510 2.57 -35.73 -8.38
C GLY A 510 1.27 -35.26 -7.69
N ASP A 511 1.20 -33.99 -7.27
CA ASP A 511 -0.01 -33.38 -6.71
C ASP A 511 -0.97 -32.96 -7.84
N SER A 512 -1.56 -33.98 -8.46
CA SER A 512 -2.53 -33.81 -9.55
C SER A 512 -3.79 -33.04 -9.13
N VAL A 513 -4.12 -33.00 -7.83
CA VAL A 513 -5.28 -32.28 -7.31
C VAL A 513 -5.01 -30.77 -7.34
N MET A 514 -3.84 -30.35 -6.85
CA MET A 514 -3.44 -28.95 -6.88
C MET A 514 -3.20 -28.48 -8.32
N ALA A 515 -2.56 -29.29 -9.16
CA ALA A 515 -2.37 -28.98 -10.58
C ALA A 515 -3.71 -28.76 -11.30
N GLU A 516 -4.69 -29.66 -11.11
CA GLU A 516 -6.04 -29.51 -11.68
C GLU A 516 -6.70 -28.22 -11.19
N LYS A 517 -6.66 -27.97 -9.88
CA LYS A 517 -7.25 -26.79 -9.25
C LYS A 517 -6.71 -25.49 -9.86
N MET A 518 -5.39 -25.40 -10.03
CA MET A 518 -4.75 -24.19 -10.53
C MET A 518 -5.00 -23.96 -12.01
N ARG A 519 -4.94 -25.00 -12.86
CA ARG A 519 -5.27 -24.88 -14.29
C ARG A 519 -6.74 -24.50 -14.51
N ARG A 520 -7.67 -25.08 -13.76
CA ARG A 520 -9.09 -24.68 -13.82
C ARG A 520 -9.30 -23.25 -13.36
N ALA A 521 -8.62 -22.82 -12.30
CA ALA A 521 -8.68 -21.44 -11.83
C ALA A 521 -8.14 -20.47 -12.88
N PHE A 522 -7.04 -20.82 -13.56
CA PHE A 522 -6.49 -20.06 -14.69
C PHE A 522 -7.53 -19.89 -15.80
N LEU A 523 -8.09 -20.98 -16.31
CA LEU A 523 -9.03 -20.93 -17.44
C LEU A 523 -10.31 -20.16 -17.12
N ARG A 524 -10.77 -20.23 -15.86
CA ARG A 524 -11.93 -19.47 -15.39
C ARG A 524 -11.65 -17.97 -15.28
N LYS A 525 -10.46 -17.59 -14.78
CA LYS A 525 -10.10 -16.18 -14.53
C LYS A 525 -9.54 -15.48 -15.77
N PHE A 526 -8.87 -16.23 -16.65
CA PHE A 526 -8.11 -15.70 -17.79
C PHE A 526 -8.47 -16.44 -19.10
N PRO A 527 -9.76 -16.54 -19.48
CA PRO A 527 -10.19 -17.35 -20.62
C PRO A 527 -9.66 -16.85 -21.98
N THR A 528 -9.29 -15.58 -22.09
CA THR A 528 -8.77 -14.95 -23.31
C THR A 528 -7.24 -14.79 -23.31
N HIS A 529 -6.55 -15.34 -22.31
CA HIS A 529 -5.08 -15.26 -22.24
C HIS A 529 -4.44 -16.07 -23.37
N ALA A 530 -3.27 -15.63 -23.86
CA ALA A 530 -2.56 -16.30 -24.96
C ALA A 530 -2.28 -17.79 -24.67
N HIS A 531 -1.98 -18.11 -23.41
CA HIS A 531 -1.71 -19.49 -22.98
C HIS A 531 -2.97 -20.30 -22.65
N ALA A 532 -4.19 -19.73 -22.73
CA ALA A 532 -5.41 -20.46 -22.36
C ALA A 532 -5.58 -21.76 -23.15
N ARG A 533 -5.24 -21.77 -24.45
CA ARG A 533 -5.25 -22.99 -25.27
C ARG A 533 -4.25 -24.04 -24.76
N MET A 534 -3.02 -23.62 -24.46
CA MET A 534 -2.00 -24.50 -23.88
C MET A 534 -2.45 -25.08 -22.53
N VAL A 535 -3.01 -24.26 -21.65
CA VAL A 535 -3.50 -24.71 -20.33
C VAL A 535 -4.67 -25.69 -20.46
N MET A 536 -5.56 -25.53 -21.47
CA MET A 536 -6.59 -26.52 -21.79
C MET A 536 -5.98 -27.84 -22.23
N GLU A 537 -4.96 -27.81 -23.10
CA GLU A 537 -4.23 -28.99 -23.56
C GLU A 537 -3.61 -29.75 -22.38
N GLN A 538 -2.87 -29.05 -21.51
CA GLN A 538 -2.27 -29.62 -20.31
C GLN A 538 -3.31 -30.18 -19.32
N LEU A 539 -4.45 -29.50 -19.14
CA LEU A 539 -5.55 -30.01 -18.31
C LEU A 539 -6.18 -31.28 -18.91
N GLY A 540 -6.29 -31.35 -20.23
CA GLY A 540 -6.74 -32.55 -20.94
C GLY A 540 -5.78 -33.74 -20.74
N GLY A 541 -4.47 -33.51 -20.77
CA GLY A 541 -3.46 -34.52 -20.43
C GLY A 541 -3.61 -35.02 -18.99
N LEU A 542 -3.82 -34.12 -18.03
CA LEU A 542 -4.05 -34.47 -16.63
C LEU A 542 -5.31 -35.34 -16.46
N TYR A 543 -6.42 -34.99 -17.12
CA TYR A 543 -7.63 -35.79 -17.11
C TYR A 543 -7.45 -37.16 -17.76
N PHE A 544 -6.64 -37.24 -18.82
CA PHE A 544 -6.32 -38.51 -19.45
C PHE A 544 -5.55 -39.43 -18.50
N GLY A 545 -4.53 -38.91 -17.82
CA GLY A 545 -3.78 -39.67 -16.79
C GLY A 545 -4.67 -40.16 -15.64
N GLN A 546 -5.72 -39.42 -15.29
CA GLN A 546 -6.72 -39.80 -14.29
C GLN A 546 -7.86 -40.69 -14.84
N SER A 547 -7.78 -41.12 -16.10
CA SER A 547 -8.84 -41.90 -16.79
C SER A 547 -10.21 -41.20 -16.85
N LYS A 548 -10.26 -39.87 -16.74
CA LYS A 548 -11.48 -39.05 -16.81
C LYS A 548 -11.81 -38.73 -18.28
N TYR A 549 -12.08 -39.74 -19.09
CA TYR A 549 -12.22 -39.62 -20.56
C TYR A 549 -13.29 -38.61 -21.01
N GLN A 550 -14.40 -38.48 -20.27
CA GLN A 550 -15.41 -37.47 -20.58
C GLN A 550 -14.86 -36.05 -20.41
N ALA A 551 -14.13 -35.79 -19.33
CA ALA A 551 -13.51 -34.48 -19.09
C ALA A 551 -12.42 -34.15 -20.13
N VAL A 552 -11.69 -35.16 -20.62
CA VAL A 552 -10.76 -35.00 -21.75
C VAL A 552 -11.51 -34.55 -22.99
N SER A 553 -12.61 -35.22 -23.34
CA SER A 553 -13.45 -34.84 -24.48
C SER A 553 -13.94 -33.40 -24.32
N ASP A 554 -14.56 -33.06 -23.18
CA ASP A 554 -15.13 -31.73 -22.93
C ASP A 554 -14.06 -30.62 -23.02
N THR A 555 -12.82 -30.93 -22.64
CA THR A 555 -11.71 -29.97 -22.62
C THR A 555 -10.99 -29.85 -23.97
N LEU A 556 -10.85 -30.93 -24.73
CA LEU A 556 -9.99 -30.98 -25.93
C LEU A 556 -10.75 -31.02 -27.26
N LEU A 557 -12.08 -31.20 -27.27
CA LEU A 557 -12.85 -31.36 -28.52
C LEU A 557 -12.67 -30.20 -29.51
N TRP A 558 -12.36 -29.00 -29.02
CA TRP A 558 -12.08 -27.82 -29.85
C TRP A 558 -10.90 -28.03 -30.82
N LEU A 559 -9.97 -28.94 -30.53
CA LEU A 559 -8.84 -29.29 -31.40
C LEU A 559 -9.29 -29.85 -32.76
N LEU A 560 -10.54 -30.33 -32.87
CA LEU A 560 -11.11 -30.83 -34.13
C LEU A 560 -11.76 -29.73 -34.98
N ASN A 561 -11.82 -28.49 -34.48
CA ASN A 561 -12.38 -27.36 -35.22
C ASN A 561 -11.45 -26.91 -36.35
N LYS A 562 -12.05 -26.36 -37.40
CA LYS A 562 -11.30 -25.91 -38.57
C LYS A 562 -10.37 -24.75 -38.21
N GLY A 563 -9.08 -24.90 -38.52
CA GLY A 563 -8.07 -23.86 -38.31
C GLY A 563 -7.37 -23.92 -36.95
N GLU A 564 -7.88 -24.73 -36.03
CA GLU A 564 -7.23 -24.96 -34.73
C GLU A 564 -6.06 -25.95 -34.88
N ARG A 565 -5.05 -25.79 -34.02
CA ARG A 565 -3.89 -26.70 -33.96
C ARG A 565 -3.45 -26.89 -32.51
N ALA A 566 -3.21 -28.13 -32.13
CA ALA A 566 -2.60 -28.45 -30.85
C ALA A 566 -1.18 -27.87 -30.78
N SER A 567 -0.85 -27.32 -29.63
CA SER A 567 0.50 -26.90 -29.27
C SER A 567 1.34 -28.10 -28.81
N LEU A 568 0.68 -29.07 -28.16
CA LEU A 568 1.23 -30.36 -27.74
C LEU A 568 0.63 -31.46 -28.64
N PRO A 569 1.42 -32.10 -29.52
CA PRO A 569 0.90 -33.16 -30.40
C PRO A 569 0.15 -34.27 -29.64
N GLU A 570 0.61 -34.62 -28.44
CA GLU A 570 0.02 -35.64 -27.56
C GLU A 570 -1.44 -35.36 -27.20
N SER A 571 -1.86 -34.08 -27.21
CA SER A 571 -3.26 -33.69 -26.98
C SER A 571 -4.23 -34.37 -27.95
N TYR A 572 -3.82 -34.55 -29.21
CA TYR A 572 -4.62 -35.28 -30.19
C TYR A 572 -4.76 -36.76 -29.85
N TYR A 573 -3.68 -37.38 -29.35
CA TYR A 573 -3.71 -38.77 -28.90
C TYR A 573 -4.63 -38.92 -27.68
N TYR A 574 -4.51 -38.05 -26.66
CA TYR A 574 -5.37 -38.07 -25.48
C TYR A 574 -6.84 -37.93 -25.84
N LEU A 575 -7.18 -36.99 -26.73
CA LEU A 575 -8.53 -36.81 -27.24
C LEU A 575 -9.00 -38.04 -28.02
N GLY A 576 -8.22 -38.52 -28.98
CA GLY A 576 -8.59 -39.64 -29.84
C GLY A 576 -8.81 -40.94 -29.08
N ARG A 577 -7.96 -41.23 -28.10
CA ARG A 577 -8.07 -42.42 -27.24
C ARG A 577 -9.28 -42.32 -26.32
N SER A 578 -9.54 -41.14 -25.76
CA SER A 578 -10.72 -40.90 -24.92
C SER A 578 -12.02 -41.05 -25.71
N LEU A 579 -12.09 -40.48 -26.92
CA LEU A 579 -13.25 -40.60 -27.80
C LEU A 579 -13.52 -42.04 -28.24
N TRP A 580 -12.47 -42.84 -28.46
CA TRP A 580 -12.62 -44.28 -28.72
C TRP A 580 -13.28 -44.99 -27.54
N THR A 581 -12.77 -44.76 -26.32
CA THR A 581 -13.35 -45.32 -25.08
C THR A 581 -14.80 -44.89 -24.88
N LEU A 582 -15.15 -43.65 -25.26
CA LEU A 582 -16.51 -43.10 -25.22
C LEU A 582 -17.40 -43.55 -26.39
N ARG A 583 -16.93 -44.47 -27.25
CA ARG A 583 -17.66 -45.00 -28.42
C ARG A 583 -18.04 -43.93 -29.45
N GLN A 584 -17.16 -42.96 -29.68
CA GLN A 584 -17.31 -41.91 -30.70
C GLN A 584 -16.27 -42.10 -31.82
N PRO A 585 -16.38 -43.15 -32.66
CA PRO A 585 -15.32 -43.57 -33.56
C PRO A 585 -15.01 -42.53 -34.65
N ALA A 586 -16.01 -41.82 -35.18
CA ALA A 586 -15.79 -40.82 -36.23
C ALA A 586 -14.90 -39.65 -35.78
N GLN A 587 -15.11 -39.16 -34.54
CA GLN A 587 -14.27 -38.10 -33.98
C GLN A 587 -12.91 -38.64 -33.53
N SER A 588 -12.85 -39.87 -33.00
CA SER A 588 -11.61 -40.56 -32.67
C SER A 588 -10.69 -40.69 -33.89
N ILE A 589 -11.22 -41.09 -35.05
CA ILE A 589 -10.46 -41.14 -36.32
C ILE A 589 -9.83 -39.79 -36.64
N ARG A 590 -10.61 -38.70 -36.57
CA ARG A 590 -10.10 -37.36 -36.86
C ARG A 590 -8.97 -36.95 -35.93
N ALA A 591 -9.14 -37.17 -34.62
CA ALA A 591 -8.11 -36.85 -33.64
C ALA A 591 -6.84 -37.68 -33.88
N MET A 592 -6.97 -38.98 -34.11
CA MET A 592 -5.82 -39.87 -34.36
C MET A 592 -5.10 -39.57 -35.68
N ASP A 593 -5.83 -39.24 -36.74
CA ASP A 593 -5.23 -38.82 -38.00
C ASP A 593 -4.42 -37.51 -37.83
N LEU A 594 -4.93 -36.57 -37.02
CA LEU A 594 -4.20 -35.34 -36.67
C LEU A 594 -2.93 -35.63 -35.86
N TYR A 595 -3.00 -36.56 -34.89
CA TYR A 595 -1.84 -37.00 -34.11
C TYR A 595 -0.76 -37.61 -35.02
N LEU A 596 -1.11 -38.62 -35.81
CA LEU A 596 -0.18 -39.31 -36.71
C LEU A 596 0.44 -38.35 -37.73
N ALA A 597 -0.35 -37.40 -38.25
CA ALA A 597 0.14 -36.37 -39.16
C ALA A 597 1.07 -35.35 -38.49
N ALA A 598 0.93 -35.08 -37.19
CA ALA A 598 1.82 -34.21 -36.43
C ALA A 598 3.16 -34.87 -36.17
N GLU A 599 3.16 -36.13 -35.74
CA GLU A 599 4.37 -36.94 -35.48
C GLU A 599 5.22 -37.12 -36.75
N THR A 600 4.58 -37.35 -37.90
CA THR A 600 5.30 -37.54 -39.18
C THR A 600 6.05 -36.28 -39.64
N ARG A 601 5.69 -35.08 -39.15
CA ARG A 601 6.35 -33.81 -39.51
C ARG A 601 7.55 -33.47 -38.62
N GLN A 602 7.72 -34.12 -37.47
CA GLN A 602 8.88 -33.89 -36.62
C GLN A 602 10.07 -34.73 -37.12
N GLU A 603 10.88 -34.14 -38.00
CA GLU A 603 12.10 -34.77 -38.52
C GLU A 603 13.07 -35.11 -37.37
N GLY A 604 13.39 -36.41 -37.21
CA GLY A 604 14.31 -36.91 -36.18
C GLY A 604 13.65 -37.52 -34.94
N ALA A 605 12.32 -37.70 -34.91
CA ALA A 605 11.59 -38.18 -33.74
C ALA A 605 12.09 -39.55 -33.24
N ARG A 606 12.61 -39.58 -32.00
CA ARG A 606 12.55 -40.79 -31.15
C ARG A 606 11.10 -41.28 -31.21
N SER A 607 10.88 -42.51 -31.67
CA SER A 607 9.56 -43.16 -31.71
C SER A 607 8.80 -42.87 -30.41
N SER A 608 7.79 -41.99 -30.45
CA SER A 608 6.91 -41.76 -29.30
C SER A 608 6.32 -43.10 -28.87
N GLN A 609 6.36 -43.40 -27.56
CA GLN A 609 5.82 -44.64 -27.00
C GLN A 609 4.31 -44.79 -27.27
N LEU A 610 3.63 -43.69 -27.65
CA LEU A 610 2.21 -43.64 -27.95
C LEU A 610 1.89 -44.08 -29.39
N LEU A 611 2.86 -44.07 -30.32
CA LEU A 611 2.62 -44.34 -31.74
C LEU A 611 2.01 -45.73 -32.01
N PRO A 612 2.51 -46.84 -31.42
CA PRO A 612 1.90 -48.14 -31.65
C PRO A 612 0.43 -48.21 -31.22
N ASP A 613 0.08 -47.64 -30.06
CA ASP A 613 -1.31 -47.59 -29.60
C ASP A 613 -2.16 -46.68 -30.50
N ALA A 614 -1.62 -45.53 -30.93
CA ALA A 614 -2.33 -44.63 -31.83
C ALA A 614 -2.72 -45.31 -33.16
N TYR A 615 -1.81 -46.08 -33.78
CA TYR A 615 -2.12 -46.86 -34.98
C TYR A 615 -3.20 -47.91 -34.74
N LEU A 616 -3.14 -48.60 -33.60
CA LEU A 616 -4.13 -49.60 -33.22
C LEU A 616 -5.52 -48.98 -33.02
N VAL A 617 -5.59 -47.86 -32.31
CA VAL A 617 -6.84 -47.14 -32.02
C VAL A 617 -7.43 -46.57 -33.30
N ALA A 618 -6.60 -45.93 -34.14
CA ALA A 618 -7.04 -45.39 -35.42
C ALA A 618 -7.57 -46.50 -36.35
N ALA A 619 -6.90 -47.65 -36.41
CA ALA A 619 -7.36 -48.79 -37.18
C ALA A 619 -8.68 -49.36 -36.65
N SER A 620 -8.80 -49.52 -35.33
CA SER A 620 -10.02 -50.03 -34.67
C SER A 620 -11.20 -49.08 -34.85
N ALA A 621 -10.97 -47.77 -34.78
CA ALA A 621 -12.00 -46.77 -35.01
C ALA A 621 -12.49 -46.80 -36.48
N ARG A 622 -11.59 -46.96 -37.45
CA ARG A 622 -11.94 -47.11 -38.88
C ARG A 622 -12.69 -48.40 -39.17
N GLU A 623 -12.30 -49.51 -38.54
CA GLU A 623 -13.05 -50.77 -38.60
C GLU A 623 -14.50 -50.56 -38.11
N ALA A 624 -14.68 -49.91 -36.96
CA ALA A 624 -16.00 -49.65 -36.40
C ALA A 624 -16.89 -48.77 -37.30
N THR A 625 -16.30 -47.93 -38.15
CA THR A 625 -17.04 -47.15 -39.17
C THR A 625 -17.15 -47.84 -40.54
N GLY A 626 -16.66 -49.08 -40.67
CA GLY A 626 -16.70 -49.86 -41.93
C GLY A 626 -15.55 -49.60 -42.91
N ASP A 627 -14.59 -48.72 -42.59
CA ASP A 627 -13.39 -48.47 -43.42
C ASP A 627 -12.31 -49.53 -43.16
N ARG A 628 -12.61 -50.77 -43.56
CA ARG A 628 -11.71 -51.92 -43.41
C ARG A 628 -10.39 -51.76 -44.16
N LYS A 629 -10.43 -51.12 -45.34
CA LYS A 629 -9.23 -50.89 -46.17
C LYS A 629 -8.29 -49.88 -45.51
N GLY A 630 -8.82 -48.77 -44.99
CA GLY A 630 -8.04 -47.80 -44.23
C GLY A 630 -7.48 -48.38 -42.94
N ALA A 631 -8.27 -49.18 -42.21
CA ALA A 631 -7.81 -49.87 -41.02
C ALA A 631 -6.57 -50.76 -41.28
N LEU A 632 -6.62 -51.60 -42.32
CA LEU A 632 -5.48 -52.45 -42.70
C LEU A 632 -4.22 -51.63 -43.06
N ARG A 633 -4.37 -50.54 -43.83
CA ARG A 633 -3.25 -49.66 -44.19
C ARG A 633 -2.56 -49.05 -42.97
N LEU A 634 -3.34 -48.66 -41.95
CA LEU A 634 -2.79 -48.11 -40.71
C LEU A 634 -2.02 -49.17 -39.92
N LEU A 635 -2.56 -50.39 -39.78
CA LEU A 635 -1.85 -51.49 -39.11
C LEU A 635 -0.54 -51.84 -39.83
N GLU A 636 -0.56 -51.96 -41.16
CA GLU A 636 0.64 -52.22 -41.96
C GLU A 636 1.70 -51.12 -41.81
N THR A 637 1.28 -49.86 -41.68
CA THR A 637 2.19 -48.74 -41.40
C THR A 637 2.76 -48.83 -39.99
N GLY A 638 1.93 -49.11 -38.98
CA GLY A 638 2.38 -49.29 -37.60
C GLY A 638 3.36 -50.45 -37.40
N LEU A 639 3.21 -51.54 -38.17
CA LEU A 639 4.13 -52.68 -38.13
C LEU A 639 5.55 -52.38 -38.64
N LYS A 640 5.73 -51.26 -39.37
CA LYS A 640 7.03 -50.79 -39.87
C LYS A 640 7.78 -49.91 -38.87
N LEU A 641 7.19 -49.62 -37.70
CA LEU A 641 7.86 -48.83 -36.67
C LEU A 641 9.12 -49.55 -36.13
N PRO A 642 10.26 -48.84 -35.91
CA PRO A 642 11.52 -49.45 -35.47
C PRO A 642 11.47 -50.07 -34.07
N SER A 643 10.72 -49.44 -33.16
CA SER A 643 10.40 -49.95 -31.82
C SER A 643 8.89 -50.06 -31.72
N ASN A 644 8.39 -51.28 -31.51
CA ASN A 644 6.96 -51.55 -31.49
C ASN A 644 6.62 -52.60 -30.44
N GLU A 645 6.41 -52.15 -29.20
CA GLU A 645 5.99 -53.01 -28.07
C GLU A 645 4.62 -53.68 -28.30
N ARG A 646 3.79 -53.10 -29.18
CA ARG A 646 2.47 -53.62 -29.55
C ARG A 646 2.45 -54.37 -30.88
N ARG A 647 3.61 -54.86 -31.35
CA ARG A 647 3.73 -55.53 -32.64
C ARG A 647 2.81 -56.75 -32.74
N ASP A 648 2.76 -57.55 -31.68
CA ASP A 648 1.95 -58.78 -31.63
C ASP A 648 0.45 -58.48 -31.70
N GLU A 649 0.00 -57.45 -30.97
CA GLU A 649 -1.37 -56.96 -30.98
C GLU A 649 -1.78 -56.42 -32.36
N LEU A 650 -0.91 -55.63 -33.01
CA LEU A 650 -1.16 -55.09 -34.36
C LEU A 650 -1.24 -56.20 -35.42
N LEU A 651 -0.34 -57.20 -35.36
CA LEU A 651 -0.37 -58.37 -36.25
C LEU A 651 -1.64 -59.18 -36.04
N TYR A 652 -2.01 -59.45 -34.79
CA TYR A 652 -3.23 -60.18 -34.47
C TYR A 652 -4.46 -59.46 -35.02
N LYS A 653 -4.56 -58.15 -34.80
CA LYS A 653 -5.66 -57.32 -35.29
C LYS A 653 -5.72 -57.30 -36.83
N ALA A 654 -4.57 -57.29 -37.52
CA ALA A 654 -4.52 -57.39 -38.97
C ALA A 654 -5.01 -58.77 -39.46
N GLY A 655 -4.74 -59.83 -38.71
CA GLY A 655 -5.28 -61.18 -38.93
C GLY A 655 -6.80 -61.20 -38.83
N GLU A 656 -7.38 -60.68 -37.73
CA GLU A 656 -8.84 -60.58 -37.56
C GLU A 656 -9.51 -59.78 -38.69
N LEU A 657 -8.92 -58.64 -39.04
CA LEU A 657 -9.37 -57.81 -40.14
C LEU A 657 -9.24 -58.48 -41.50
N ASN A 658 -8.31 -59.39 -41.74
CA ASN A 658 -8.32 -60.15 -43.00
C ASN A 658 -9.34 -61.31 -42.96
N LEU A 659 -9.53 -61.92 -41.79
CA LEU A 659 -10.42 -63.06 -41.62
C LEU A 659 -11.88 -62.69 -41.87
N GLY A 660 -12.38 -61.65 -41.20
CA GLY A 660 -13.76 -61.20 -41.44
C GLY A 660 -13.99 -60.62 -42.84
N GLY A 661 -12.93 -60.42 -43.63
CA GLY A 661 -12.98 -59.92 -45.01
C GLY A 661 -12.93 -61.04 -46.04
N GLY A 662 -13.00 -62.30 -45.58
CA GLY A 662 -12.96 -63.50 -46.42
C GLY A 662 -11.54 -63.92 -46.85
N LYS A 663 -10.50 -63.16 -46.50
CA LYS A 663 -9.11 -63.45 -46.89
C LYS A 663 -8.44 -64.42 -45.92
N ARG A 664 -8.99 -65.63 -45.81
CA ARG A 664 -8.56 -66.65 -44.83
C ARG A 664 -7.06 -66.97 -44.87
N GLN A 665 -6.47 -67.11 -46.07
CA GLN A 665 -5.04 -67.40 -46.21
C GLN A 665 -4.15 -66.25 -45.70
N VAL A 666 -4.53 -65.00 -45.97
CA VAL A 666 -3.79 -63.82 -45.49
C VAL A 666 -3.92 -63.68 -43.98
N ALA A 667 -5.12 -63.90 -43.45
CA ALA A 667 -5.37 -63.91 -42.00
C ALA A 667 -4.52 -64.96 -41.28
N ARG A 668 -4.46 -66.19 -41.83
CA ARG A 668 -3.61 -67.27 -41.32
C ARG A 668 -2.15 -66.83 -41.24
N GLY A 669 -1.61 -66.19 -42.29
CA GLY A 669 -0.24 -65.71 -42.31
C GLY A 669 0.09 -64.68 -41.22
N TYR A 670 -0.87 -63.82 -40.83
CA TYR A 670 -0.70 -62.90 -39.70
C TYR A 670 -0.74 -63.63 -38.35
N PHE A 671 -1.69 -64.54 -38.15
CA PHE A 671 -1.79 -65.30 -36.90
C PHE A 671 -0.58 -66.22 -36.67
N GLU A 672 -0.09 -66.88 -37.72
CA GLU A 672 1.12 -67.72 -37.63
C GLU A 672 2.37 -66.91 -37.27
N GLN A 673 2.49 -65.67 -37.78
CA GLN A 673 3.57 -64.77 -37.38
C GLN A 673 3.56 -64.48 -35.88
N VAL A 674 2.39 -64.18 -35.30
CA VAL A 674 2.27 -63.96 -33.85
C VAL A 674 2.53 -65.26 -33.08
N ALA A 675 1.91 -66.36 -33.49
CA ALA A 675 2.04 -67.66 -32.81
C ALA A 675 3.48 -68.17 -32.74
N GLN A 676 4.27 -67.96 -33.80
CA GLN A 676 5.65 -68.45 -33.90
C GLN A 676 6.67 -67.44 -33.38
N LYS A 677 6.55 -66.17 -33.78
CA LYS A 677 7.56 -65.13 -33.57
C LYS A 677 7.18 -64.07 -32.53
N GLY A 678 5.98 -64.12 -31.97
CA GLY A 678 5.52 -63.17 -30.97
C GLY A 678 6.34 -63.24 -29.67
N SER A 679 6.45 -62.10 -29.00
CA SER A 679 7.09 -61.94 -27.71
C SER A 679 6.11 -62.08 -26.54
N ASP A 680 4.84 -61.73 -26.74
CA ASP A 680 3.81 -61.75 -25.70
C ASP A 680 3.10 -63.12 -25.61
N PRO A 681 3.10 -63.80 -24.43
CA PRO A 681 2.48 -65.10 -24.26
C PRO A 681 0.97 -65.14 -24.52
N ASP A 682 0.24 -64.08 -24.17
CA ASP A 682 -1.21 -64.02 -24.31
C ASP A 682 -1.60 -63.87 -25.78
N TRP A 683 -0.93 -62.98 -26.51
CA TRP A 683 -1.14 -62.83 -27.95
C TRP A 683 -0.76 -64.09 -28.73
N LYS A 684 0.31 -64.78 -28.33
CA LYS A 684 0.69 -66.08 -28.89
C LYS A 684 -0.41 -67.13 -28.74
N ARG A 685 -0.97 -67.25 -27.55
CA ARG A 685 -2.06 -68.19 -27.26
C ARG A 685 -3.31 -67.87 -28.08
N LEU A 686 -3.72 -66.60 -28.12
CA LEU A 686 -4.86 -66.16 -28.93
C LEU A 686 -4.64 -66.44 -30.43
N ALA A 687 -3.42 -66.23 -30.93
CA ALA A 687 -3.07 -66.50 -32.32
C ALA A 687 -3.09 -68.00 -32.64
N GLN A 688 -2.59 -68.87 -31.75
CA GLN A 688 -2.66 -70.32 -31.92
C GLN A 688 -4.10 -70.83 -31.95
N GLN A 689 -4.96 -70.33 -31.07
CA GLN A 689 -6.39 -70.64 -31.08
C GLN A 689 -7.06 -70.19 -32.39
N ALA A 690 -6.72 -68.98 -32.86
CA ALA A 690 -7.22 -68.49 -34.14
C ALA A 690 -6.80 -69.39 -35.31
N VAL A 691 -5.54 -69.85 -35.37
CA VAL A 691 -5.07 -70.80 -36.40
C VAL A 691 -5.83 -72.14 -36.32
N GLN A 692 -5.99 -72.72 -35.13
CA GLN A 692 -6.74 -73.97 -34.94
C GLN A 692 -8.22 -73.84 -35.35
N SER A 693 -8.83 -72.68 -35.09
CA SER A 693 -10.22 -72.40 -35.51
C SER A 693 -10.37 -72.34 -37.04
N LEU A 694 -9.31 -71.93 -37.74
CA LEU A 694 -9.28 -71.93 -39.21
C LEU A 694 -9.15 -73.36 -39.76
N ASP A 695 -8.41 -74.23 -39.07
CA ASP A 695 -8.21 -75.64 -39.45
C ASP A 695 -9.47 -76.49 -39.22
N THR A 696 -10.20 -76.24 -38.13
CA THR A 696 -11.46 -76.96 -37.82
C THR A 696 -12.61 -76.57 -38.77
N ASN A 697 -12.68 -75.31 -39.19
CA ASN A 697 -13.67 -74.83 -40.17
C ASN A 697 -13.37 -75.20 -41.64
N THR A 698 -12.22 -75.82 -41.94
CA THR A 698 -11.96 -76.45 -43.24
C THR A 698 -12.48 -77.89 -43.34
N GLY A 699 -12.92 -78.49 -42.22
CA GLY A 699 -13.43 -79.86 -42.18
C GLY A 699 -14.95 -80.01 -42.42
N ALA A 700 -15.70 -78.92 -42.51
CA ALA A 700 -17.17 -78.93 -42.64
C ALA A 700 -17.66 -78.44 -44.01
N SER A 701 -17.28 -79.14 -45.07
CA SER A 701 -18.04 -79.19 -46.33
C SER A 701 -17.95 -80.61 -46.95
N ALA A 702 -18.87 -81.45 -46.46
CA ALA A 702 -19.53 -82.64 -47.00
C ALA A 702 -18.78 -83.71 -47.85
N PRO A 703 -18.92 -85.01 -47.50
CA PRO A 703 -18.80 -86.12 -48.45
C PRO A 703 -20.11 -86.31 -49.26
N ARG A 704 -19.93 -86.40 -50.59
CA ARG A 704 -20.84 -86.81 -51.69
C ARG A 704 -22.24 -86.20 -51.80
#